data_AF-A0A8H4UDM9-F1
#
_entry.id   AF-A0A8H4UDM9-F1
#
_cell.length_a   1.000
_cell.length_b   1.000
_cell.length_c   1.000
_cell.angle_alpha   90.00
_cell.angle_beta   90.00
_cell.angle_gamma   90.00
#
_symmetry.space_group_name_H-M   'P 1'
#
loop_
_entity.id
_entity.type
_entity.pdbx_description
1 polymer ?
#
loop_
_entity_poly.entity_id
_entity_poly.type
_entity_poly.pdbx_seq_one_letter_code
_entity_poly.pdbx_strand_id
1 'polypeptide(L)'
;MTIAGFFAVACYNSIEILISLLNRFKRHDGLYFWSMLTATLGIVLHSLVVLLRYYSLGPNFLLSVLTCIGWYGMVTGQSVVLYSRLHLIVSDKTKTRWVLVMIITNFFILHVPVTVLFLGSNTKDSARFLLAFNIYERIQLAGFFLQESIISGLYIWETARGLKPIFAFKRAIERKVIRHLIIVNILVILLDITLLLTQYLSHFQIQTTYKPVVYSIKLKMEFIVLNKLLLVVKHGECSCMHAMSEPGAAAPRPSYIDSFDNRPFGQLPPSRESNDAIRLDHVSRTTTNASTRTDSRGPQTRRFSLFNLPDPYYTSLKGARDDWTTLAFAGSYTNDARQRWHQLRAILTQTTRICARFGQRSTRTPNKEASQENQEMKHLGWPPYLQETRVMSKILAVFGATGQQGSSVIDFVLNDTELSQQFELRAITRDVDSDKARQLKEKVQVVQGDVLNRASLSTALTGVHTVFAMTTPSFGPDALDIEYNNGKAIADVAVGQGVEYIIFSTLPAVRQMSDGRYTKVTPFDAKAKVEQYIRGLPLKSAFYCPGSFMENFQAQSFLAPRKASDGTWVLSRPSSPTAQLPLLSAVSDTGKFIGAILADPDKYQGKTFHGATALYTWEEVAAILSEATGKTIVYKEVPDDDFKKGLAFEPEMFSETFRFYEEFKYFGTDAEDMIAWAVKNARGRVSSFEEFLEAHPFQLE
;
A
#
# COMPACT_ATOMS: atom_id res chain seq x y z
N MET A 1 11.23 -33.21 14.59
CA MET A 1 11.38 -32.06 13.66
C MET A 1 10.05 -31.62 13.08
N THR A 2 9.19 -32.53 12.60
CA THR A 2 7.87 -32.22 12.02
C THR A 2 6.95 -31.39 12.93
N ILE A 3 6.81 -31.75 14.21
CA ILE A 3 6.00 -31.03 15.20
C ILE A 3 6.46 -29.57 15.38
N ALA A 4 7.77 -29.35 15.46
CA ALA A 4 8.36 -28.01 15.54
C ALA A 4 8.11 -27.20 14.25
N GLY A 5 8.16 -27.86 13.08
CA GLY A 5 7.83 -27.25 11.80
C GLY A 5 6.38 -26.78 11.74
N PHE A 6 5.42 -27.63 12.13
CA PHE A 6 4.01 -27.25 12.17
C PHE A 6 3.71 -26.16 13.19
N PHE A 7 4.32 -26.21 14.38
CA PHE A 7 4.22 -25.13 15.35
C PHE A 7 4.73 -23.80 14.78
N ALA A 8 5.90 -23.81 14.13
CA ALA A 8 6.49 -22.62 13.51
C ALA A 8 5.56 -22.01 12.44
N VAL A 9 5.01 -22.84 11.56
CA VAL A 9 4.09 -22.40 10.50
C VAL A 9 2.82 -21.79 11.10
N ALA A 10 2.21 -22.47 12.08
CA ALA A 10 1.00 -21.99 12.74
C ALA A 10 1.23 -20.64 13.46
N CYS A 11 2.33 -20.50 14.19
CA CYS A 11 2.68 -19.25 14.87
C CYS A 11 3.00 -18.12 13.88
N TYR A 12 3.75 -18.40 12.81
CA TYR A 12 4.08 -17.40 11.79
C TYR A 12 2.81 -16.83 11.14
N ASN A 13 1.92 -17.72 10.67
CA ASN A 13 0.66 -17.32 10.05
C ASN A 13 -0.21 -16.52 11.01
N SER A 14 -0.32 -16.95 12.27
CA SER A 14 -1.13 -16.24 13.26
C SER A 14 -0.58 -14.85 13.63
N ILE A 15 0.74 -14.70 13.73
CA ILE A 15 1.37 -13.39 13.99
C ILE A 15 1.13 -12.45 12.80
N GLU A 16 1.30 -12.94 11.58
CA GLU A 16 1.04 -12.15 10.37
C GLU A 16 -0.42 -11.68 10.29
N ILE A 17 -1.38 -12.55 10.60
CA ILE A 17 -2.80 -12.22 10.67
C ILE A 17 -3.07 -11.18 11.78
N LEU A 18 -2.45 -11.34 12.96
CA LEU A 18 -2.65 -10.41 14.07
C LEU A 18 -2.16 -8.99 13.73
N ILE A 19 -0.95 -8.88 13.16
CA ILE A 19 -0.40 -7.60 12.67
C ILE A 19 -1.31 -7.01 11.59
N SER A 20 -1.76 -7.86 10.66
CA SER A 20 -2.66 -7.48 9.57
C SER A 20 -4.00 -6.92 10.05
N LEU A 21 -4.57 -7.51 11.11
CA LEU A 21 -5.83 -7.08 11.69
C LEU A 21 -5.71 -5.70 12.32
N LEU A 22 -4.67 -5.47 13.11
CA LEU A 22 -4.45 -4.21 13.82
C LEU A 22 -4.11 -3.06 12.87
N ASN A 23 -3.38 -3.33 11.78
CA ASN A 23 -2.97 -2.28 10.84
C ASN A 23 -4.05 -1.90 9.83
N ARG A 24 -4.98 -2.81 9.49
CA ARG A 24 -5.98 -2.57 8.42
C ARG A 24 -7.34 -2.09 8.92
N PHE A 25 -7.77 -2.47 10.11
CA PHE A 25 -9.09 -2.08 10.63
C PHE A 25 -8.99 -0.74 11.36
N LYS A 26 -9.67 0.30 10.85
CA LYS A 26 -9.76 1.62 11.53
C LYS A 26 -10.77 1.64 12.69
N ARG A 27 -11.72 0.70 12.72
CA ARG A 27 -12.72 0.51 13.79
C ARG A 27 -12.75 -0.97 14.18
N HIS A 28 -12.71 -1.26 15.48
CA HIS A 28 -12.54 -2.61 16.03
C HIS A 28 -13.84 -3.24 16.54
N ASP A 29 -15.00 -2.69 16.18
CA ASP A 29 -16.28 -3.06 16.82
C ASP A 29 -17.09 -4.12 16.05
N GLY A 30 -16.61 -4.58 14.90
CA GLY A 30 -17.32 -5.52 14.04
C GLY A 30 -17.20 -6.99 14.46
N LEU A 31 -18.27 -7.78 14.26
CA LEU A 31 -18.28 -9.23 14.49
C LEU A 31 -17.13 -9.95 13.75
N TYR A 32 -16.82 -9.52 12.53
CA TYR A 32 -15.71 -10.07 11.74
C TYR A 32 -14.36 -9.88 12.45
N PHE A 33 -14.10 -8.67 12.98
CA PHE A 33 -12.85 -8.37 13.66
C PHE A 33 -12.67 -9.25 14.90
N TRP A 34 -13.70 -9.29 15.77
CA TRP A 34 -13.64 -10.08 16.99
C TRP A 34 -13.55 -11.58 16.74
N SER A 35 -14.32 -12.11 15.79
CA SER A 35 -14.24 -13.53 15.43
C SER A 35 -12.87 -13.91 14.86
N MET A 36 -12.29 -13.07 14.00
CA MET A 36 -10.95 -13.28 13.43
C MET A 36 -9.85 -13.19 14.48
N LEU A 37 -9.94 -12.23 15.40
CA LEU A 37 -9.01 -12.09 16.52
C LEU A 37 -9.08 -13.31 17.45
N THR A 38 -10.30 -13.73 17.85
CA THR A 38 -10.50 -14.90 18.70
C THR A 38 -9.98 -16.18 18.06
N ALA A 39 -10.21 -16.37 16.75
CA ALA A 39 -9.71 -17.54 16.03
C ALA A 39 -8.18 -17.57 15.98
N THR A 40 -7.56 -16.42 15.69
CA THR A 40 -6.10 -16.28 15.62
C THR A 40 -5.44 -16.53 16.98
N LEU A 41 -5.96 -15.93 18.06
CA LEU A 41 -5.47 -16.17 19.41
C LEU A 41 -5.71 -17.62 19.88
N GLY A 42 -6.82 -18.23 19.47
CA GLY A 42 -7.12 -19.64 19.72
C GLY A 42 -6.07 -20.57 19.12
N ILE A 43 -5.65 -20.33 17.87
CA ILE A 43 -4.59 -21.10 17.19
C ILE A 43 -3.27 -20.99 17.96
N VAL A 44 -2.87 -19.77 18.36
CA VAL A 44 -1.62 -19.54 19.09
C VAL A 44 -1.65 -20.25 20.44
N LEU A 45 -2.74 -20.08 21.20
CA LEU A 45 -2.90 -20.71 22.51
C LEU A 45 -2.87 -22.24 22.40
N HIS A 46 -3.64 -22.81 21.47
CA HIS A 46 -3.67 -24.25 21.27
C HIS A 46 -2.30 -24.80 20.87
N SER A 47 -1.63 -24.16 19.91
CA SER A 47 -0.31 -24.59 19.43
C SER A 47 0.74 -24.54 20.54
N LEU A 48 0.74 -23.48 21.35
CA LEU A 48 1.68 -23.30 22.45
C LEU A 48 1.46 -24.35 23.55
N VAL A 49 0.21 -24.56 23.94
CA VAL A 49 -0.13 -25.50 25.01
C VAL A 49 0.14 -26.95 24.60
N VAL A 50 -0.16 -27.33 23.35
CA VAL A 50 0.17 -28.66 22.81
C VAL A 50 1.69 -28.88 22.80
N LEU A 51 2.47 -27.85 22.45
CA LEU A 51 3.94 -27.92 22.51
C LEU A 51 4.44 -28.11 23.95
N LEU A 52 3.91 -27.35 24.92
CA LEU A 52 4.25 -27.50 26.34
C LEU A 52 3.90 -28.89 26.87
N ARG A 53 2.76 -29.44 26.46
CA ARG A 53 2.31 -30.78 26.82
C ARG A 53 3.19 -31.87 26.21
N TYR A 54 3.62 -31.70 24.96
CA TYR A 54 4.57 -32.60 24.29
C TYR A 54 5.89 -32.71 25.05
N TYR A 55 6.44 -31.58 25.53
CA TYR A 55 7.66 -31.56 26.35
C TYR A 55 7.43 -31.84 27.84
N SER A 56 6.18 -32.08 28.26
CA SER A 56 5.80 -32.32 29.67
C SER A 56 6.28 -31.22 30.63
N LEU A 57 6.16 -29.95 30.24
CA LEU A 57 6.70 -28.80 30.99
C LEU A 57 5.72 -28.19 32.00
N GLY A 58 4.60 -28.85 32.25
CA GLY A 58 3.61 -28.42 33.22
C GLY A 58 2.60 -29.51 33.56
N PRO A 59 1.67 -29.25 34.49
CA PRO A 59 0.68 -30.25 34.90
C PRO A 59 -0.21 -30.68 33.73
N ASN A 60 -0.23 -31.99 33.40
CA ASN A 60 -0.92 -32.52 32.22
C ASN A 60 -2.42 -32.15 32.18
N PHE A 61 -3.10 -32.19 33.33
CA PHE A 61 -4.53 -31.85 33.40
C PHE A 61 -4.78 -30.36 33.11
N LEU A 62 -3.99 -29.46 33.69
CA LEU A 62 -4.08 -28.02 33.44
C LEU A 62 -3.83 -27.69 31.96
N LEU A 63 -2.78 -28.27 31.37
CA LEU A 63 -2.49 -28.10 29.94
C LEU A 63 -3.60 -28.70 29.06
N SER A 64 -4.26 -29.78 29.49
CA SER A 64 -5.41 -30.34 28.77
C SER A 64 -6.60 -29.38 28.77
N VAL A 65 -6.90 -28.71 29.89
CA VAL A 65 -7.96 -27.68 29.96
C VAL A 65 -7.63 -26.49 29.05
N LEU A 66 -6.41 -25.98 29.09
CA LEU A 66 -5.97 -24.87 28.23
C LEU A 66 -6.00 -25.25 26.74
N THR A 67 -5.73 -26.52 26.41
CA THR A 67 -5.83 -27.04 25.04
C THR A 67 -7.25 -26.92 24.52
N CYS A 68 -8.26 -27.24 25.34
CA CYS A 68 -9.67 -27.11 24.99
C CYS A 68 -10.08 -25.65 24.75
N ILE A 69 -9.60 -24.72 25.59
CA ILE A 69 -9.89 -23.28 25.42
C ILE A 69 -9.35 -22.76 24.09
N GLY A 70 -8.09 -23.07 23.77
CA GLY A 70 -7.50 -22.71 22.48
C GLY A 70 -8.23 -23.35 21.30
N TRP A 71 -8.63 -24.61 21.45
CA TRP A 71 -9.38 -25.36 20.43
C TRP A 71 -10.75 -24.74 20.13
N TYR A 72 -11.50 -24.32 21.15
CA TYR A 72 -12.78 -23.63 20.97
C TYR A 72 -12.61 -22.32 20.22
N GLY A 73 -11.64 -21.50 20.63
CA GLY A 73 -11.31 -20.26 19.93
C GLY A 73 -10.96 -20.50 18.47
N MET A 74 -10.12 -21.50 18.19
CA MET A 74 -9.69 -21.86 16.83
C MET A 74 -10.84 -22.32 15.94
N VAL A 75 -11.61 -23.33 16.36
CA VAL A 75 -12.60 -23.99 15.48
C VAL A 75 -13.91 -23.21 15.41
N THR A 76 -14.47 -22.84 16.56
CA THR A 76 -15.71 -22.05 16.58
C THR A 76 -15.44 -20.64 16.06
N GLY A 77 -14.29 -20.04 16.39
CA GLY A 77 -13.90 -18.73 15.86
C GLY A 77 -13.86 -18.73 14.33
N GLN A 78 -13.26 -19.75 13.68
CA GLN A 78 -13.26 -19.85 12.22
C GLN A 78 -14.68 -20.00 11.64
N SER A 79 -15.54 -20.78 12.28
CA SER A 79 -16.95 -20.91 11.87
C SER A 79 -17.70 -19.57 11.93
N VAL A 80 -17.42 -18.76 12.97
CA VAL A 80 -18.01 -17.42 13.12
C VAL A 80 -17.42 -16.42 12.13
N VAL A 81 -16.15 -16.55 11.73
CA VAL A 81 -15.55 -15.76 10.65
C VAL A 81 -16.28 -16.00 9.32
N LEU A 82 -16.52 -17.27 8.98
CA LEU A 82 -17.29 -17.65 7.79
C LEU A 82 -18.73 -17.12 7.84
N TYR A 83 -19.39 -17.27 8.99
CA TYR A 83 -20.72 -16.70 9.24
C TYR A 83 -20.75 -15.18 9.06
N SER A 84 -19.77 -14.47 9.63
CA SER A 84 -19.69 -13.02 9.53
C SER A 84 -19.52 -12.55 8.08
N ARG A 85 -18.82 -13.31 7.23
CA ARG A 85 -18.72 -13.03 5.79
C ARG A 85 -20.04 -13.27 5.08
N LEU A 86 -20.68 -14.41 5.36
CA LEU A 86 -21.97 -14.74 4.77
C LEU A 86 -23.03 -13.69 5.08
N HIS A 87 -23.05 -13.17 6.32
CA HIS A 87 -23.95 -12.09 6.74
C HIS A 87 -23.79 -10.80 5.93
N LEU A 88 -22.62 -10.56 5.33
CA LEU A 88 -22.38 -9.37 4.49
C LEU A 88 -22.92 -9.53 3.06
N ILE A 89 -23.10 -10.77 2.58
CA ILE A 89 -23.54 -11.05 1.19
C ILE A 89 -25.02 -11.42 1.13
N VAL A 90 -25.53 -12.14 2.12
CA VAL A 90 -26.90 -12.67 2.11
C VAL A 90 -27.88 -11.64 2.67
N SER A 91 -28.77 -11.15 1.82
CA SER A 91 -29.82 -10.21 2.22
C SER A 91 -30.92 -10.85 3.08
N ASP A 92 -31.15 -12.16 2.93
CA ASP A 92 -32.15 -12.90 3.70
C ASP A 92 -31.64 -13.30 5.08
N LYS A 93 -32.10 -12.56 6.10
CA LYS A 93 -31.76 -12.76 7.51
C LYS A 93 -32.16 -14.14 8.04
N THR A 94 -33.13 -14.82 7.42
CA THR A 94 -33.60 -16.14 7.84
C THR A 94 -32.53 -17.20 7.61
N LYS A 95 -31.90 -17.20 6.42
CA LYS A 95 -30.83 -18.14 6.08
C LYS A 95 -29.63 -17.97 7.02
N THR A 96 -29.25 -16.73 7.28
CA THR A 96 -28.15 -16.41 8.19
C THR A 96 -28.46 -16.86 9.62
N ARG A 97 -29.70 -16.67 10.11
CA ARG A 97 -30.13 -17.21 11.43
C ARG A 97 -30.03 -18.73 11.50
N TRP A 98 -30.43 -19.47 10.47
CA TRP A 98 -30.27 -20.93 10.44
C TRP A 98 -28.81 -21.36 10.51
N VAL A 99 -27.91 -20.64 9.84
CA VAL A 99 -26.46 -20.90 9.95
C VAL A 99 -25.96 -20.65 11.37
N LEU A 100 -26.40 -19.57 12.03
CA LEU A 100 -26.05 -19.30 13.42
C LEU A 100 -26.55 -20.40 14.37
N VAL A 101 -27.82 -20.83 14.20
CA VAL A 101 -28.39 -21.94 14.97
C VAL A 101 -27.56 -23.21 14.77
N MET A 102 -27.20 -23.54 13.53
CA MET A 102 -26.33 -24.69 13.24
C MET A 102 -24.99 -24.61 13.98
N ILE A 103 -24.31 -23.44 13.98
CA ILE A 103 -23.04 -23.25 14.70
C ILE A 103 -23.23 -23.46 16.21
N ILE A 104 -24.29 -22.88 16.79
CA ILE A 104 -24.57 -22.99 18.23
C ILE A 104 -24.91 -24.44 18.60
N THR A 105 -25.78 -25.09 17.84
CA THR A 105 -26.16 -26.49 18.07
C THR A 105 -24.94 -27.42 17.95
N ASN A 106 -24.08 -27.21 16.94
CA ASN A 106 -22.86 -28.01 16.78
C ASN A 106 -21.86 -27.78 17.91
N PHE A 107 -21.80 -26.59 18.52
CA PHE A 107 -20.98 -26.38 19.71
C PHE A 107 -21.43 -27.31 20.86
N PHE A 108 -22.73 -27.35 21.16
CA PHE A 108 -23.22 -28.21 22.25
C PHE A 108 -23.15 -29.70 21.92
N ILE A 109 -23.44 -30.08 20.67
CA ILE A 109 -23.43 -31.48 20.27
C ILE A 109 -22.01 -31.99 20.11
N LEU A 110 -21.11 -31.25 19.46
CA LEU A 110 -19.80 -31.76 19.07
C LEU A 110 -18.66 -31.33 20.00
N HIS A 111 -18.64 -30.08 20.49
CA HIS A 111 -17.54 -29.63 21.37
C HIS A 111 -17.67 -30.19 22.79
N VAL A 112 -18.86 -30.08 23.41
CA VAL A 112 -19.04 -30.44 24.83
C VAL A 112 -18.71 -31.91 25.12
N PRO A 113 -19.24 -32.92 24.38
CA PRO A 113 -18.96 -34.30 24.70
C PRO A 113 -17.51 -34.69 24.39
N VAL A 114 -16.91 -34.19 23.30
CA VAL A 114 -15.46 -34.39 23.04
C VAL A 114 -14.64 -33.87 24.20
N THR A 115 -14.95 -32.68 24.74
CA THR A 115 -14.20 -32.09 25.85
C THR A 115 -14.29 -32.92 27.11
N VAL A 116 -15.48 -33.41 27.46
CA VAL A 116 -15.65 -34.31 28.63
C VAL A 116 -14.84 -35.58 28.44
N LEU A 117 -14.92 -36.21 27.26
CA LEU A 117 -14.18 -37.43 26.95
C LEU A 117 -12.65 -37.21 26.94
N PHE A 118 -12.19 -36.08 26.39
CA PHE A 118 -10.77 -35.71 26.33
C PHE A 118 -10.19 -35.40 27.72
N LEU A 119 -10.91 -34.65 28.54
CA LEU A 119 -10.47 -34.38 29.91
C LEU A 119 -10.47 -35.67 30.72
N GLY A 120 -11.52 -36.50 30.59
CA GLY A 120 -11.61 -37.82 31.20
C GLY A 120 -10.46 -38.75 30.82
N SER A 121 -10.04 -38.76 29.54
CA SER A 121 -8.91 -39.56 29.07
C SER A 121 -7.55 -39.08 29.61
N ASN A 122 -7.47 -37.86 30.18
CA ASN A 122 -6.28 -37.32 30.82
C ASN A 122 -6.33 -37.42 32.37
N THR A 123 -7.29 -38.17 32.92
CA THR A 123 -7.36 -38.49 34.36
C THR A 123 -6.80 -39.89 34.66
N LYS A 124 -6.81 -40.29 35.94
CA LYS A 124 -6.36 -41.62 36.39
C LYS A 124 -7.20 -42.77 35.79
N ASP A 125 -8.46 -42.52 35.43
CA ASP A 125 -9.39 -43.49 34.83
C ASP A 125 -9.40 -43.45 33.29
N SER A 126 -8.26 -43.15 32.68
CA SER A 126 -8.13 -42.91 31.23
C SER A 126 -8.69 -44.02 30.33
N ALA A 127 -8.54 -45.28 30.73
CA ALA A 127 -8.95 -46.44 29.93
C ALA A 127 -10.45 -46.48 29.63
N ARG A 128 -11.31 -45.95 30.53
CA ARG A 128 -12.76 -45.91 30.35
C ARG A 128 -13.20 -44.91 29.29
N PHE A 129 -12.46 -43.82 29.13
CA PHE A 129 -12.82 -42.71 28.25
C PHE A 129 -12.15 -42.79 26.87
N LEU A 130 -11.02 -43.49 26.75
CA LEU A 130 -10.19 -43.49 25.54
C LEU A 130 -10.90 -44.06 24.31
N LEU A 131 -11.66 -45.16 24.48
CA LEU A 131 -12.42 -45.77 23.38
C LEU A 131 -13.52 -44.82 22.87
N ALA A 132 -14.31 -44.26 23.79
CA ALA A 132 -15.37 -43.32 23.45
C ALA A 132 -14.79 -42.03 22.84
N PHE A 133 -13.67 -41.52 23.36
CA PHE A 133 -12.98 -40.35 22.84
C PHE A 133 -12.54 -40.54 21.37
N ASN A 134 -11.88 -41.65 21.06
CA ASN A 134 -11.39 -41.92 19.70
C ASN A 134 -12.51 -42.03 18.65
N ILE A 135 -13.65 -42.61 19.02
CA ILE A 135 -14.83 -42.70 18.15
C ILE A 135 -15.43 -41.31 17.96
N TYR A 136 -15.65 -40.61 19.07
CA TYR A 136 -16.35 -39.34 19.07
C TYR A 136 -15.55 -38.21 18.41
N GLU A 137 -14.22 -38.24 18.51
CA GLU A 137 -13.34 -37.29 17.81
C GLU A 137 -13.50 -37.37 16.28
N ARG A 138 -13.68 -38.58 15.72
CA ARG A 138 -13.92 -38.76 14.28
C ARG A 138 -15.27 -38.20 13.85
N ILE A 139 -16.31 -38.47 14.65
CA ILE A 139 -17.66 -37.95 14.43
C ILE A 139 -17.65 -36.41 14.48
N GLN A 140 -16.99 -35.84 15.49
CA GLN A 140 -16.88 -34.39 15.65
C GLN A 140 -16.16 -33.73 14.47
N LEU A 141 -15.08 -34.32 13.94
CA LEU A 141 -14.38 -33.76 12.78
C LEU A 141 -15.22 -33.86 11.51
N ALA A 142 -15.93 -34.96 11.30
CA ALA A 142 -16.87 -35.08 10.18
C ALA A 142 -18.01 -34.06 10.29
N GLY A 143 -18.50 -33.79 11.51
CA GLY A 143 -19.53 -32.78 11.77
C GLY A 143 -19.08 -31.36 11.46
N PHE A 144 -17.86 -30.95 11.90
CA PHE A 144 -17.32 -29.64 11.54
C PHE A 144 -17.00 -29.52 10.06
N PHE A 145 -16.49 -30.57 9.42
CA PHE A 145 -16.29 -30.61 7.97
C PHE A 145 -17.59 -30.35 7.21
N LEU A 146 -18.69 -31.02 7.60
CA LEU A 146 -20.00 -30.81 7.00
C LEU A 146 -20.49 -29.38 7.21
N GLN A 147 -20.35 -28.85 8.42
CA GLN A 147 -20.70 -27.47 8.76
C GLN A 147 -19.95 -26.45 7.89
N GLU A 148 -18.62 -26.54 7.82
CA GLU A 148 -17.78 -25.64 7.04
C GLU A 148 -18.07 -25.75 5.54
N SER A 149 -18.35 -26.96 5.04
CA SER A 149 -18.75 -27.19 3.65
C SER A 149 -20.10 -26.55 3.32
N ILE A 150 -21.09 -26.63 4.23
CA ILE A 150 -22.40 -26.00 4.06
C ILE A 150 -22.27 -24.47 4.01
N ILE A 151 -21.53 -23.87 4.94
CA ILE A 151 -21.36 -22.41 4.99
C ILE A 151 -20.62 -21.91 3.74
N SER A 152 -19.54 -22.61 3.35
CA SER A 152 -18.75 -22.27 2.15
C SER A 152 -19.57 -22.44 0.87
N GLY A 153 -20.35 -23.51 0.75
CA GLY A 153 -21.24 -23.75 -0.38
C GLY A 153 -22.32 -22.68 -0.52
N LEU A 154 -22.95 -22.30 0.59
CA LEU A 154 -23.96 -21.23 0.62
C LEU A 154 -23.36 -19.88 0.22
N TYR A 155 -22.15 -19.59 0.68
CA TYR A 155 -21.40 -18.39 0.31
C TYR A 155 -21.12 -18.32 -1.20
N ILE A 156 -20.61 -19.40 -1.79
CA ILE A 156 -20.34 -19.48 -3.23
C ILE A 156 -21.64 -19.29 -4.02
N TRP A 157 -22.72 -19.96 -3.61
CA TRP A 157 -24.01 -19.91 -4.29
C TRP A 157 -24.61 -18.50 -4.29
N GLU A 158 -24.64 -17.83 -3.14
CA GLU A 158 -25.17 -16.46 -3.04
C GLU A 158 -24.28 -15.44 -3.76
N THR A 159 -22.96 -15.60 -3.71
CA THR A 159 -22.01 -14.77 -4.47
C THR A 159 -22.24 -14.92 -5.98
N ALA A 160 -22.40 -16.15 -6.47
CA ALA A 160 -22.68 -16.41 -7.88
C ALA A 160 -24.05 -15.87 -8.33
N ARG A 161 -25.06 -15.96 -7.46
CA ARG A 161 -26.41 -15.43 -7.72
C ARG A 161 -26.43 -13.90 -7.73
N GLY A 162 -25.81 -13.25 -6.75
CA GLY A 162 -25.78 -11.79 -6.62
C GLY A 162 -25.02 -11.09 -7.74
N LEU A 163 -24.04 -11.75 -8.34
CA LEU A 163 -23.24 -11.19 -9.44
C LEU A 163 -23.87 -11.45 -10.83
N LYS A 164 -24.85 -12.38 -10.95
CA LYS A 164 -25.53 -12.72 -12.21
C LYS A 164 -26.14 -11.53 -12.99
N PRO A 165 -26.78 -10.52 -12.35
CA PRO A 165 -27.31 -9.35 -13.06
C PRO A 165 -26.23 -8.37 -13.53
N ILE A 166 -25.09 -8.29 -12.82
CA ILE A 166 -23.95 -7.41 -13.16
C ILE A 166 -23.24 -7.90 -14.45
N PHE A 167 -23.25 -9.22 -14.68
CA PHE A 167 -22.64 -9.84 -15.87
C PHE A 167 -23.35 -9.60 -17.19
N ALA A 168 -24.59 -9.09 -17.17
CA ALA A 168 -25.31 -8.81 -18.39
C ALA A 168 -24.71 -7.64 -19.19
N PHE A 169 -23.85 -6.80 -18.58
CA PHE A 169 -23.41 -5.53 -19.19
C PHE A 169 -21.89 -5.29 -19.37
N LYS A 170 -20.91 -5.92 -18.66
CA LYS A 170 -19.44 -5.69 -18.91
C LYS A 170 -18.47 -6.88 -18.63
N ARG A 171 -17.19 -6.65 -19.01
CA ARG A 171 -16.09 -7.54 -19.54
C ARG A 171 -15.28 -8.44 -18.56
N ALA A 172 -14.52 -9.35 -19.18
CA ALA A 172 -13.59 -10.40 -18.69
C ALA A 172 -12.79 -10.21 -17.38
N ILE A 173 -12.56 -8.99 -16.89
CA ILE A 173 -11.84 -8.73 -15.63
C ILE A 173 -12.66 -9.22 -14.43
N GLU A 174 -13.97 -8.99 -14.44
CA GLU A 174 -14.88 -9.41 -13.37
C GLU A 174 -14.99 -10.95 -13.29
N ARG A 175 -14.92 -11.63 -14.44
CA ARG A 175 -14.85 -13.10 -14.51
C ARG A 175 -13.57 -13.65 -13.87
N LYS A 176 -12.44 -12.91 -13.94
CA LYS A 176 -11.17 -13.30 -13.32
C LYS A 176 -11.26 -13.22 -11.79
N VAL A 177 -11.94 -12.22 -11.25
CA VAL A 177 -12.14 -12.05 -9.80
C VAL A 177 -13.07 -13.13 -9.24
N ILE A 178 -14.17 -13.44 -9.92
CA ILE A 178 -15.05 -14.56 -9.51
C ILE A 178 -14.33 -15.89 -9.58
N ARG A 179 -13.62 -16.17 -10.68
CA ARG A 179 -12.87 -17.42 -10.81
C ARG A 179 -11.88 -17.58 -9.66
N HIS A 180 -11.21 -16.48 -9.26
CA HIS A 180 -10.33 -16.48 -8.10
C HIS A 180 -11.08 -16.72 -6.79
N LEU A 181 -12.24 -16.08 -6.57
CA LEU A 181 -13.09 -16.31 -5.39
C LEU A 181 -13.52 -17.77 -5.27
N ILE A 182 -13.94 -18.39 -6.38
CA ILE A 182 -14.33 -19.81 -6.42
C ILE A 182 -13.12 -20.70 -6.12
N ILE A 183 -11.96 -20.46 -6.74
CA ILE A 183 -10.74 -21.23 -6.50
C ILE A 183 -10.33 -21.21 -5.03
N VAL A 184 -10.36 -20.04 -4.39
CA VAL A 184 -9.97 -19.93 -2.96
C VAL A 184 -10.93 -20.71 -2.06
N ASN A 185 -12.25 -20.62 -2.28
CA ASN A 185 -13.20 -21.40 -1.48
C ASN A 185 -13.09 -22.92 -1.75
N ILE A 186 -12.77 -23.35 -2.98
CA ILE A 186 -12.47 -24.76 -3.27
C ILE A 186 -11.23 -25.22 -2.48
N LEU A 187 -10.20 -24.37 -2.41
CA LEU A 187 -8.98 -24.69 -1.67
C LEU A 187 -9.27 -24.87 -0.16
N VAL A 188 -10.14 -24.04 0.42
CA VAL A 188 -10.58 -24.21 1.82
C VAL A 188 -11.23 -25.58 2.05
N ILE A 189 -12.12 -26.02 1.14
CA ILE A 189 -12.74 -27.34 1.19
C ILE A 189 -11.70 -28.47 1.03
N LEU A 190 -10.68 -28.29 0.18
CA LEU A 190 -9.60 -29.27 0.03
C LEU A 190 -8.76 -29.40 1.31
N LEU A 191 -8.44 -28.28 1.97
CA LEU A 191 -7.75 -28.29 3.28
C LEU A 191 -8.57 -28.97 4.37
N ASP A 192 -9.89 -28.89 4.27
CA ASP A 192 -10.83 -29.59 5.12
C ASP A 192 -10.78 -31.11 4.92
N ILE A 193 -10.71 -31.53 3.67
CA ILE A 193 -10.52 -32.95 3.31
C ILE A 193 -9.18 -33.47 3.85
N THR A 194 -8.10 -32.69 3.82
CA THR A 194 -6.82 -33.15 4.38
C THR A 194 -6.88 -33.35 5.89
N LEU A 195 -7.65 -32.53 6.63
CA LEU A 195 -7.88 -32.74 8.06
C LEU A 195 -8.64 -34.05 8.32
N LEU A 196 -9.68 -34.32 7.52
CA LEU A 196 -10.45 -35.56 7.62
C LEU A 196 -9.55 -36.77 7.32
N LEU A 197 -8.78 -36.74 6.23
CA LEU A 197 -7.85 -37.82 5.87
C LEU A 197 -6.82 -38.06 6.96
N THR A 198 -6.24 -37.00 7.52
CA THR A 198 -5.24 -37.11 8.60
C THR A 198 -5.84 -37.77 9.86
N GLN A 199 -7.13 -37.55 10.13
CA GLN A 199 -7.84 -38.23 11.23
C GLN A 199 -7.94 -39.74 11.02
N TYR A 200 -8.29 -40.17 9.81
CA TYR A 200 -8.50 -41.58 9.52
C TYR A 200 -7.19 -42.37 9.44
N LEU A 201 -6.07 -41.70 9.15
CA LEU A 201 -4.72 -42.30 9.18
C LEU A 201 -4.18 -42.57 10.60
N SER A 202 -4.94 -42.28 11.65
CA SER A 202 -4.69 -42.68 13.05
C SER A 202 -3.35 -42.22 13.68
N HIS A 203 -2.71 -41.18 13.13
CA HIS A 203 -1.51 -40.57 13.71
C HIS A 203 -1.84 -39.37 14.64
N PHE A 204 -2.23 -39.66 15.87
CA PHE A 204 -2.74 -38.67 16.85
C PHE A 204 -1.79 -37.47 17.12
N GLN A 205 -0.48 -37.70 17.17
CA GLN A 205 0.49 -36.62 17.45
C GLN A 205 0.70 -35.66 16.25
N ILE A 206 0.63 -36.19 15.03
CA ILE A 206 0.74 -35.38 13.81
C ILE A 206 -0.56 -34.60 13.62
N GLN A 207 -1.69 -35.24 13.86
CA GLN A 207 -3.02 -34.67 13.75
C GLN A 207 -3.22 -33.44 14.67
N THR A 208 -2.81 -33.53 15.94
CA THR A 208 -2.96 -32.42 16.91
C THR A 208 -2.12 -31.19 16.57
N THR A 209 -1.02 -31.36 15.84
CA THR A 209 -0.13 -30.27 15.42
C THR A 209 -0.40 -29.79 14.00
N TYR A 210 -0.95 -30.64 13.13
CA TYR A 210 -1.39 -30.30 11.79
C TYR A 210 -2.68 -29.48 11.77
N LYS A 211 -3.62 -29.73 12.70
CA LYS A 211 -4.87 -28.95 12.85
C LYS A 211 -4.59 -27.44 12.89
N PRO A 212 -3.79 -26.89 13.83
CA PRO A 212 -3.48 -25.46 13.87
C PRO A 212 -2.92 -24.88 12.57
N VAL A 213 -2.08 -25.64 11.85
CA VAL A 213 -1.53 -25.20 10.56
C VAL A 213 -2.65 -24.99 9.55
N VAL A 214 -3.52 -25.99 9.39
CA VAL A 214 -4.64 -25.88 8.44
C VAL A 214 -5.58 -24.73 8.81
N TYR A 215 -5.99 -24.62 10.08
CA TYR A 215 -6.86 -23.53 10.53
C TYR A 215 -6.19 -22.15 10.34
N SER A 216 -4.86 -22.03 10.53
CA SER A 216 -4.14 -20.78 10.27
C SER A 216 -4.12 -20.40 8.78
N ILE A 217 -3.98 -21.38 7.89
CA ILE A 217 -4.01 -21.18 6.43
C ILE A 217 -5.42 -20.80 5.99
N LYS A 218 -6.45 -21.50 6.50
CA LYS A 218 -7.85 -21.17 6.23
C LYS A 218 -8.16 -19.74 6.62
N LEU A 219 -7.85 -19.31 7.85
CA LEU A 219 -8.02 -17.91 8.26
C LEU A 219 -7.28 -16.93 7.35
N LYS A 220 -6.04 -17.24 6.94
CA LYS A 220 -5.30 -16.37 6.01
C LYS A 220 -6.03 -16.21 4.66
N MET A 221 -6.61 -17.28 4.13
CA MET A 221 -7.42 -17.23 2.90
C MET A 221 -8.71 -16.42 3.08
N GLU A 222 -9.39 -16.60 4.21
CA GLU A 222 -10.58 -15.86 4.59
C GLU A 222 -10.35 -14.34 4.64
N PHE A 223 -9.20 -13.93 5.16
CA PHE A 223 -8.77 -12.53 5.21
C PHE A 223 -8.51 -11.95 3.82
N ILE A 224 -7.91 -12.74 2.91
CA ILE A 224 -7.65 -12.32 1.52
C ILE A 224 -8.95 -12.13 0.75
N VAL A 225 -9.93 -13.03 0.94
CA VAL A 225 -11.19 -13.01 0.20
C VAL A 225 -12.04 -11.77 0.53
N LEU A 226 -12.16 -11.40 1.81
CA LEU A 226 -12.99 -10.26 2.22
C LEU A 226 -12.53 -8.93 1.58
N ASN A 227 -11.21 -8.71 1.51
CA ASN A 227 -10.64 -7.48 0.95
C ASN A 227 -10.98 -7.32 -0.55
N LYS A 228 -11.12 -8.42 -1.29
CA LYS A 228 -11.46 -8.39 -2.72
C LYS A 228 -12.94 -8.17 -2.98
N LEU A 229 -13.82 -8.59 -2.06
CA LEU A 229 -15.27 -8.43 -2.22
C LEU A 229 -15.74 -6.99 -1.95
N LEU A 230 -15.14 -6.31 -0.97
CA LEU A 230 -15.39 -4.89 -0.68
C LEU A 230 -15.06 -3.97 -1.87
N LEU A 231 -14.07 -4.35 -2.68
CA LEU A 231 -13.70 -3.62 -3.90
C LEU A 231 -14.79 -3.74 -4.99
N VAL A 232 -15.48 -4.88 -5.09
CA VAL A 232 -16.52 -5.12 -6.11
C VAL A 232 -17.81 -4.39 -5.76
N VAL A 233 -18.23 -4.40 -4.49
CA VAL A 233 -19.47 -3.75 -4.05
C VAL A 233 -19.37 -2.22 -4.14
N LYS A 234 -18.21 -1.63 -3.81
CA LYS A 234 -17.98 -0.17 -3.97
C LYS A 234 -18.01 0.30 -5.43
N HIS A 235 -17.69 -0.56 -6.39
CA HIS A 235 -17.81 -0.23 -7.81
C HIS A 235 -19.24 -0.37 -8.35
N GLY A 236 -20.08 -1.20 -7.71
CA GLY A 236 -21.47 -1.40 -8.12
C GLY A 236 -22.37 -0.19 -7.91
N GLU A 237 -22.20 0.54 -6.81
CA GLU A 237 -23.01 1.72 -6.48
C GLU A 237 -22.70 2.95 -7.35
N CYS A 238 -21.53 2.98 -8.01
CA CYS A 238 -21.08 4.15 -8.78
C CYS A 238 -21.45 4.10 -10.28
N SER A 239 -21.96 2.97 -10.79
CA SER A 239 -22.23 2.79 -12.24
C SER A 239 -23.71 2.70 -12.63
N CYS A 240 -24.63 2.49 -11.69
CA CYS A 240 -26.05 2.31 -12.01
C CYS A 240 -26.87 3.61 -12.07
N MET A 241 -26.34 4.76 -11.63
CA MET A 241 -27.05 6.05 -11.72
C MET A 241 -26.85 6.80 -13.05
N HIS A 242 -25.94 6.38 -13.92
CA HIS A 242 -25.63 7.11 -15.16
C HIS A 242 -26.30 6.60 -16.43
N ALA A 243 -27.15 5.59 -16.33
CA ALA A 243 -27.82 5.00 -17.48
C ALA A 243 -29.35 5.03 -17.32
N MET A 244 -29.94 6.21 -17.10
CA MET A 244 -31.32 6.57 -17.51
C MET A 244 -31.60 8.03 -17.10
N SER A 245 -31.47 8.99 -18.04
CA SER A 245 -32.36 10.17 -18.15
C SER A 245 -31.91 11.10 -19.29
N GLU A 246 -32.83 11.31 -20.24
CA GLU A 246 -32.83 12.40 -21.24
C GLU A 246 -33.17 13.77 -20.60
N PRO A 247 -32.94 14.90 -21.29
CA PRO A 247 -32.83 16.21 -20.66
C PRO A 247 -34.18 16.91 -20.50
N GLY A 248 -34.50 17.34 -19.27
CA GLY A 248 -35.58 18.31 -19.03
C GLY A 248 -36.41 18.06 -17.77
N ALA A 249 -35.84 18.22 -16.58
CA ALA A 249 -36.55 18.57 -15.34
C ALA A 249 -35.53 18.89 -14.24
N ALA A 250 -35.79 19.96 -13.47
CA ALA A 250 -34.95 20.37 -12.34
C ALA A 250 -34.79 19.25 -11.30
N ALA A 251 -33.56 19.00 -10.87
CA ALA A 251 -33.23 17.95 -9.90
C ALA A 251 -33.72 18.31 -8.47
N PRO A 252 -34.42 17.41 -7.77
CA PRO A 252 -34.66 17.56 -6.34
C PRO A 252 -33.45 17.07 -5.53
N ARG A 253 -33.17 17.74 -4.39
CA ARG A 253 -32.08 17.39 -3.47
C ARG A 253 -32.31 16.00 -2.84
N PRO A 254 -31.26 15.18 -2.59
CA PRO A 254 -31.46 13.88 -1.96
C PRO A 254 -31.81 14.04 -0.48
N SER A 255 -32.99 13.56 -0.12
CA SER A 255 -33.45 13.34 1.25
C SER A 255 -32.70 12.17 1.88
N TYR A 256 -32.07 12.42 3.03
CA TYR A 256 -31.59 11.43 3.98
C TYR A 256 -32.76 10.49 4.37
N ILE A 257 -32.62 9.19 4.15
CA ILE A 257 -33.46 8.17 4.80
C ILE A 257 -32.76 7.78 6.09
N ASP A 258 -33.24 8.37 7.17
CA ASP A 258 -32.96 7.99 8.54
C ASP A 258 -34.15 7.19 9.09
N SER A 259 -33.96 6.61 10.29
CA SER A 259 -34.95 6.01 11.22
C SER A 259 -35.21 4.50 11.06
N PHE A 260 -35.21 3.66 12.10
CA PHE A 260 -35.59 3.80 13.52
C PHE A 260 -34.82 2.75 14.38
N ASP A 261 -34.64 2.84 15.70
CA ASP A 261 -35.40 3.56 16.72
C ASP A 261 -34.54 3.71 17.99
N ASN A 262 -34.61 4.88 18.63
CA ASN A 262 -34.21 5.10 20.02
C ASN A 262 -35.35 5.90 20.66
N ARG A 263 -35.95 5.38 21.73
CA ARG A 263 -37.00 6.05 22.50
C ARG A 263 -36.51 6.51 23.89
N PRO A 264 -37.19 7.50 24.49
CA PRO A 264 -36.53 8.65 25.10
C PRO A 264 -36.67 8.72 26.63
N PHE A 265 -35.89 9.60 27.26
CA PHE A 265 -36.19 10.14 28.58
C PHE A 265 -36.22 11.68 28.56
N GLY A 266 -37.38 12.22 28.95
CA GLY A 266 -37.48 13.35 29.88
C GLY A 266 -37.21 14.78 29.37
N GLN A 267 -38.29 15.48 29.04
CA GLN A 267 -38.39 16.94 28.80
C GLN A 267 -38.14 17.78 30.07
N LEU A 268 -37.73 19.05 29.91
CA LEU A 268 -38.51 20.28 30.22
C LEU A 268 -37.67 21.57 29.90
N PRO A 269 -38.30 22.77 29.71
CA PRO A 269 -38.11 23.67 28.55
C PRO A 269 -37.53 25.07 28.92
N PRO A 270 -37.51 26.08 28.01
CA PRO A 270 -36.61 27.23 28.07
C PRO A 270 -37.19 28.56 28.61
N SER A 271 -36.26 29.43 29.02
CA SER A 271 -36.24 30.92 29.07
C SER A 271 -37.47 31.73 29.50
N ARG A 272 -37.35 32.56 30.57
CA ARG A 272 -37.32 34.05 30.54
C ARG A 272 -37.44 34.70 31.94
N GLU A 273 -36.85 35.90 32.02
CA GLU A 273 -37.22 37.07 32.84
C GLU A 273 -36.79 37.21 34.32
N SER A 274 -35.88 38.19 34.49
CA SER A 274 -35.93 39.37 35.36
C SER A 274 -35.91 39.27 36.89
N ASN A 275 -35.07 40.19 37.42
CA ASN A 275 -35.15 40.93 38.68
C ASN A 275 -34.44 40.37 39.92
N ASP A 276 -33.52 41.22 40.38
CA ASP A 276 -33.25 41.57 41.78
C ASP A 276 -32.66 40.43 42.65
N ALA A 277 -31.62 40.60 43.44
CA ALA A 277 -30.94 41.81 43.89
C ALA A 277 -29.73 41.37 44.75
N ILE A 278 -28.77 42.28 44.90
CA ILE A 278 -28.09 42.60 46.17
C ILE A 278 -26.87 41.75 46.60
N ARG A 279 -25.71 42.42 46.44
CA ARG A 279 -24.58 42.62 47.39
C ARG A 279 -23.69 41.42 47.73
N LEU A 280 -22.37 41.53 47.89
CA LEU A 280 -21.38 42.62 47.99
C LEU A 280 -20.09 42.08 47.32
N ASP A 281 -19.45 42.79 46.41
CA ASP A 281 -18.47 43.86 46.65
C ASP A 281 -17.36 43.54 47.66
N HIS A 282 -16.13 43.57 47.13
CA HIS A 282 -15.00 44.44 47.51
C HIS A 282 -13.65 43.69 47.65
N VAL A 283 -12.69 43.96 46.74
CA VAL A 283 -11.63 45.01 46.85
C VAL A 283 -10.45 44.47 47.67
N SER A 284 -9.18 44.61 47.31
CA SER A 284 -8.52 45.26 46.17
C SER A 284 -7.09 44.77 46.06
N ARG A 285 -6.52 45.04 44.90
CA ARG A 285 -5.09 45.18 44.62
C ARG A 285 -4.38 46.06 45.66
N THR A 286 -3.14 45.68 45.97
CA THR A 286 -2.02 46.64 45.95
C THR A 286 -0.72 45.96 45.51
N THR A 287 -0.15 46.58 44.49
CA THR A 287 1.18 46.49 43.88
C THR A 287 2.32 46.78 44.87
N THR A 288 3.48 46.14 44.71
CA THR A 288 4.72 46.75 44.13
C THR A 288 5.90 45.77 44.05
N ASN A 289 6.47 45.69 42.85
CA ASN A 289 7.89 45.56 42.43
C ASN A 289 8.95 45.02 43.40
N ALA A 290 9.76 44.04 42.94
CA ALA A 290 11.13 44.26 42.45
C ALA A 290 11.81 42.92 42.08
N SER A 291 12.83 43.02 41.23
CA SER A 291 13.49 41.98 40.45
C SER A 291 14.55 41.12 41.19
N THR A 292 14.81 39.94 40.58
CA THR A 292 16.07 39.15 40.54
C THR A 292 16.65 38.54 41.83
N ARG A 293 16.82 37.20 41.89
CA ARG A 293 18.09 36.44 41.65
C ARG A 293 17.99 34.97 42.12
N THR A 294 18.55 34.07 41.30
CA THR A 294 19.30 32.82 41.61
C THR A 294 18.92 31.91 42.79
N ASP A 295 18.59 30.66 42.41
CA ASP A 295 19.27 29.40 42.77
C ASP A 295 19.05 28.71 44.14
N SER A 296 18.91 27.38 44.04
CA SER A 296 19.28 26.32 44.99
C SER A 296 18.41 25.91 46.21
N ARG A 297 18.07 24.60 46.18
CA ARG A 297 18.00 23.58 47.27
C ARG A 297 16.98 23.65 48.42
N GLY A 298 15.99 22.73 48.36
CA GLY A 298 15.36 21.93 49.45
C GLY A 298 14.79 22.66 50.69
N PRO A 299 14.32 21.98 51.77
CA PRO A 299 13.93 20.57 51.95
C PRO A 299 12.68 20.36 52.88
N GLN A 300 12.38 19.09 53.20
CA GLN A 300 11.74 18.54 54.43
C GLN A 300 10.23 18.69 54.75
N THR A 301 9.63 17.54 55.09
CA THR A 301 8.79 17.28 56.29
C THR A 301 8.98 15.80 56.71
N ARG A 302 9.65 15.47 57.84
CA ARG A 302 9.15 15.14 59.21
C ARG A 302 8.00 14.11 59.27
N ARG A 303 7.89 13.17 60.22
CA ARG A 303 8.70 12.45 61.24
C ARG A 303 7.66 11.60 62.01
N PHE A 304 7.95 10.35 62.42
CA PHE A 304 7.70 9.86 63.80
C PHE A 304 8.23 8.43 63.97
N SER A 305 8.84 8.21 65.13
CA SER A 305 9.75 7.13 65.51
C SER A 305 9.14 6.20 66.56
N LEU A 306 9.64 4.97 66.66
CA LEU A 306 9.79 4.25 67.93
C LEU A 306 11.08 3.38 67.90
N PHE A 307 11.79 3.42 69.04
CA PHE A 307 13.10 2.89 69.46
C PHE A 307 13.17 1.33 69.40
N ASN A 308 14.29 0.56 69.41
CA ASN A 308 15.70 0.77 69.77
C ASN A 308 16.62 -0.42 69.34
N LEU A 309 17.74 -0.12 68.65
CA LEU A 309 19.17 -0.59 68.78
C LEU A 309 19.60 -2.10 68.92
N PRO A 310 20.88 -2.48 68.64
CA PRO A 310 22.01 -1.77 68.00
C PRO A 310 22.79 -2.57 66.91
N ASP A 311 23.47 -1.82 66.03
CA ASP A 311 24.58 -2.26 65.17
C ASP A 311 25.90 -2.26 66.01
N PRO A 312 26.95 -3.02 65.68
CA PRO A 312 27.89 -2.52 64.68
C PRO A 312 28.55 -3.62 63.82
N TYR A 313 28.84 -3.33 62.54
CA TYR A 313 30.21 -3.12 62.07
C TYR A 313 30.22 -2.71 60.59
N TYR A 314 30.80 -1.54 60.36
CA TYR A 314 31.10 -0.94 59.07
C TYR A 314 32.16 -1.74 58.28
N THR A 315 32.10 -1.55 56.96
CA THR A 315 33.15 -1.68 55.92
C THR A 315 33.24 -2.96 55.08
N SER A 316 32.85 -2.82 53.80
CA SER A 316 33.77 -2.99 52.65
C SER A 316 32.99 -2.96 51.33
N LEU A 317 33.04 -1.80 50.66
CA LEU A 317 32.75 -1.66 49.24
C LEU A 317 33.77 -2.47 48.41
N LYS A 318 33.31 -3.53 47.74
CA LYS A 318 33.65 -3.93 46.36
C LYS A 318 33.24 -5.39 46.11
N GLY A 319 32.18 -5.57 45.34
CA GLY A 319 31.88 -6.88 44.73
C GLY A 319 30.39 -7.11 44.51
N ALA A 320 30.07 -7.73 43.36
CA ALA A 320 28.78 -8.31 43.02
C ALA A 320 27.63 -7.35 42.67
N ARG A 321 27.78 -6.72 41.49
CA ARG A 321 26.65 -6.49 40.59
C ARG A 321 26.39 -7.82 39.89
N ASP A 322 25.49 -8.64 40.43
CA ASP A 322 24.76 -9.74 39.77
C ASP A 322 24.01 -10.57 40.83
N ASP A 323 22.75 -10.23 41.11
CA ASP A 323 21.83 -11.16 41.78
C ASP A 323 20.36 -10.74 41.57
N TRP A 324 19.75 -11.25 40.49
CA TRP A 324 18.30 -11.27 40.29
C TRP A 324 17.81 -12.65 39.80
N THR A 325 18.50 -13.73 40.18
CA THR A 325 18.17 -15.11 39.76
C THR A 325 17.89 -16.07 40.92
N THR A 326 17.27 -15.59 42.00
CA THR A 326 16.95 -16.48 43.14
C THR A 326 15.58 -16.18 43.74
N LEU A 327 14.53 -16.35 42.93
CA LEU A 327 13.21 -16.78 43.40
C LEU A 327 12.91 -18.14 42.76
N ALA A 328 13.59 -19.15 43.26
CA ALA A 328 13.35 -20.54 42.93
C ALA A 328 12.10 -21.03 43.67
N PHE A 329 11.03 -21.30 42.90
CA PHE A 329 10.01 -22.27 43.30
C PHE A 329 10.70 -23.64 43.42
N ALA A 330 11.02 -24.03 44.65
CA ALA A 330 11.57 -25.33 44.98
C ALA A 330 10.46 -26.40 44.91
N GLY A 331 10.42 -27.12 43.79
CA GLY A 331 9.76 -28.42 43.65
C GLY A 331 10.64 -29.28 42.77
N SER A 332 11.03 -30.46 43.25
CA SER A 332 12.01 -31.37 42.66
C SER A 332 11.83 -31.56 41.15
N TYR A 333 12.65 -30.89 40.35
CA TYR A 333 12.77 -31.18 38.93
C TYR A 333 14.13 -31.85 38.71
N THR A 334 14.06 -33.15 38.39
CA THR A 334 15.17 -34.01 38.00
C THR A 334 15.95 -33.40 36.82
N ASN A 335 17.22 -33.77 36.64
CA ASN A 335 18.06 -33.34 35.51
C ASN A 335 17.36 -33.46 34.13
N ASP A 336 16.41 -34.38 34.02
CA ASP A 336 15.54 -34.61 32.86
C ASP A 336 14.65 -33.39 32.51
N ALA A 337 14.05 -32.71 33.50
CA ALA A 337 13.22 -31.54 33.23
C ALA A 337 14.03 -30.32 32.75
N ARG A 338 15.25 -30.15 33.28
CA ARG A 338 16.20 -29.13 32.79
C ARG A 338 16.59 -29.43 31.33
N GLN A 339 16.82 -30.70 31.00
CA GLN A 339 17.13 -31.13 29.62
C GLN A 339 15.95 -30.91 28.65
N ARG A 340 14.71 -31.20 29.08
CA ARG A 340 13.48 -30.90 28.32
C ARG A 340 13.26 -29.41 28.10
N TRP A 341 13.53 -28.58 29.11
CA TRP A 341 13.54 -27.12 28.98
C TRP A 341 14.59 -26.62 27.98
N HIS A 342 15.80 -27.20 27.98
CA HIS A 342 16.82 -26.89 26.98
C HIS A 342 16.40 -27.30 25.56
N GLN A 343 15.73 -28.45 25.40
CA GLN A 343 15.16 -28.88 24.10
C GLN A 343 14.05 -27.94 23.62
N LEU A 344 13.13 -27.53 24.50
CA LEU A 344 12.10 -26.55 24.16
C LEU A 344 12.75 -25.21 23.79
N ARG A 345 13.72 -24.72 24.58
CA ARG A 345 14.42 -23.47 24.27
C ARG A 345 15.16 -23.56 22.94
N ALA A 346 15.77 -24.70 22.62
CA ALA A 346 16.40 -24.94 21.33
C ALA A 346 15.38 -24.89 20.20
N ILE A 347 14.18 -25.45 20.39
CA ILE A 347 13.12 -25.44 19.38
C ILE A 347 12.47 -24.07 19.25
N LEU A 348 12.22 -23.35 20.33
CA LEU A 348 11.75 -21.97 20.27
C LEU A 348 12.79 -21.07 19.62
N THR A 349 14.08 -21.24 19.95
CA THR A 349 15.18 -20.51 19.30
C THR A 349 15.29 -20.90 17.82
N GLN A 350 15.14 -22.17 17.48
CA GLN A 350 15.15 -22.66 16.10
C GLN A 350 13.90 -22.22 15.35
N THR A 351 12.75 -22.10 16.01
CA THR A 351 11.50 -21.55 15.47
C THR A 351 11.66 -20.06 15.23
N THR A 352 12.17 -19.29 16.19
CA THR A 352 12.53 -17.88 16.00
C THR A 352 13.56 -17.73 14.89
N ARG A 353 14.54 -18.63 14.76
CA ARG A 353 15.50 -18.64 13.65
C ARG A 353 14.87 -19.08 12.33
N ILE A 354 13.90 -19.98 12.30
CA ILE A 354 13.18 -20.41 11.10
C ILE A 354 12.25 -19.28 10.68
N CYS A 355 11.45 -18.71 11.57
CA CYS A 355 10.63 -17.52 11.33
C CYS A 355 11.49 -16.32 10.93
N ALA A 356 12.66 -16.12 11.55
CA ALA A 356 13.62 -15.09 11.15
C ALA A 356 14.32 -15.42 9.83
N ARG A 357 14.54 -16.71 9.49
CA ARG A 357 15.09 -17.14 8.19
C ARG A 357 14.05 -17.09 7.08
N PHE A 358 12.78 -17.34 7.35
CA PHE A 358 11.67 -17.05 6.44
C PHE A 358 11.52 -15.53 6.27
N GLY A 359 11.65 -14.78 7.38
CA GLY A 359 11.73 -13.32 7.37
C GLY A 359 12.94 -12.76 6.63
N GLN A 360 14.11 -13.42 6.71
CA GLN A 360 15.37 -13.03 6.07
C GLN A 360 15.53 -13.60 4.64
N ARG A 361 14.91 -14.74 4.29
CA ARG A 361 14.81 -15.21 2.90
C ARG A 361 13.95 -14.27 2.07
N SER A 362 13.00 -13.60 2.70
CA SER A 362 12.27 -12.49 2.07
C SER A 362 13.12 -11.21 1.90
N THR A 363 14.32 -11.12 2.48
CA THR A 363 15.20 -9.93 2.40
C THR A 363 16.61 -10.22 1.90
N ARG A 364 16.92 -11.44 1.42
CA ARG A 364 18.22 -11.81 0.86
C ARG A 364 18.16 -11.87 -0.67
N THR A 365 19.06 -11.13 -1.30
CA THR A 365 19.37 -11.15 -2.74
C THR A 365 19.59 -12.58 -3.25
N PRO A 366 19.16 -12.91 -4.49
CA PRO A 366 19.37 -14.23 -5.07
C PRO A 366 20.86 -14.40 -5.41
N ASN A 367 21.51 -15.41 -4.83
CA ASN A 367 22.89 -15.78 -5.13
C ASN A 367 22.93 -16.97 -6.10
N LYS A 368 24.06 -17.15 -6.80
CA LYS A 368 24.32 -18.05 -7.94
C LYS A 368 23.89 -19.54 -7.80
N GLU A 369 23.59 -20.03 -6.60
CA GLU A 369 23.03 -21.38 -6.40
C GLU A 369 21.55 -21.47 -6.84
N ALA A 370 20.77 -20.39 -6.71
CA ALA A 370 19.37 -20.33 -7.12
C ALA A 370 19.20 -20.38 -8.66
N SER A 371 20.23 -20.02 -9.42
CA SER A 371 20.27 -20.15 -10.89
C SER A 371 20.44 -21.60 -11.35
N GLN A 372 21.12 -22.44 -10.55
CA GLN A 372 21.35 -23.84 -10.88
C GLN A 372 20.12 -24.70 -10.49
N GLU A 373 19.51 -24.43 -9.33
CA GLU A 373 18.23 -25.04 -8.90
C GLU A 373 17.06 -24.69 -9.85
N ASN A 374 17.01 -23.45 -10.37
CA ASN A 374 15.98 -23.05 -11.35
C ASN A 374 16.17 -23.69 -12.74
N GLN A 375 17.38 -24.13 -13.07
CA GLN A 375 17.67 -24.80 -14.34
C GLN A 375 17.26 -26.28 -14.28
N GLU A 376 17.47 -26.95 -13.15
CA GLU A 376 17.00 -28.33 -12.92
C GLU A 376 15.48 -28.41 -12.76
N MET A 377 14.84 -27.43 -12.10
CA MET A 377 13.38 -27.39 -11.91
C MET A 377 12.59 -27.14 -13.21
N LYS A 378 13.20 -26.49 -14.22
CA LYS A 378 12.61 -26.32 -15.57
C LYS A 378 12.60 -27.62 -16.37
N HIS A 379 13.55 -28.52 -16.14
CA HIS A 379 13.61 -29.82 -16.81
C HIS A 379 12.59 -30.85 -16.28
N LEU A 380 12.00 -30.61 -15.09
CA LEU A 380 11.04 -31.51 -14.43
C LEU A 380 9.55 -31.14 -14.65
N GLY A 381 9.24 -30.15 -15.49
CA GLY A 381 7.86 -29.90 -15.96
C GLY A 381 6.87 -29.36 -14.92
N TRP A 382 7.35 -28.80 -13.81
CA TRP A 382 6.48 -28.21 -12.77
C TRP A 382 5.98 -26.81 -13.18
N PRO A 383 4.68 -26.48 -13.07
CA PRO A 383 4.18 -25.15 -13.40
C PRO A 383 4.63 -24.09 -12.35
N PRO A 384 4.92 -22.83 -12.74
CA PRO A 384 5.64 -21.85 -11.90
C PRO A 384 4.87 -21.22 -10.72
N TYR A 385 3.79 -21.82 -10.20
CA TYR A 385 2.79 -21.06 -9.43
C TYR A 385 2.72 -21.37 -7.91
N LEU A 386 3.80 -21.85 -7.29
CA LEU A 386 3.86 -22.07 -5.83
C LEU A 386 4.99 -21.28 -5.13
N GLN A 387 5.33 -20.09 -5.65
CA GLN A 387 6.06 -19.10 -4.87
C GLN A 387 5.06 -18.17 -4.16
N GLU A 388 5.10 -18.20 -2.84
CA GLU A 388 4.38 -17.30 -1.93
C GLU A 388 4.65 -15.83 -2.31
N THR A 389 3.67 -15.14 -2.90
CA THR A 389 3.69 -13.68 -2.93
C THR A 389 3.33 -13.16 -1.55
N ARG A 390 4.33 -13.05 -0.67
CA ARG A 390 4.49 -11.77 0.04
C ARG A 390 4.56 -10.76 -1.10
N VAL A 391 3.55 -9.93 -1.31
CA VAL A 391 3.75 -8.76 -2.18
C VAL A 391 4.72 -7.90 -1.39
N MET A 392 6.02 -8.18 -1.54
CA MET A 392 7.03 -7.17 -1.37
C MET A 392 6.60 -6.10 -2.36
N SER A 393 6.09 -4.99 -1.83
CA SER A 393 5.89 -3.75 -2.55
C SER A 393 7.09 -3.54 -3.45
N LYS A 394 6.85 -3.47 -4.76
CA LYS A 394 7.90 -3.23 -5.74
C LYS A 394 8.46 -1.85 -5.45
N ILE A 395 9.77 -1.68 -5.40
CA ILE A 395 10.32 -0.34 -5.21
C ILE A 395 10.27 0.38 -6.56
N LEU A 396 9.60 1.54 -6.59
CA LEU A 396 9.62 2.51 -7.69
C LEU A 396 10.58 3.64 -7.31
N ALA A 397 11.74 3.69 -7.99
CA ALA A 397 12.66 4.80 -7.86
C ALA A 397 12.28 5.93 -8.82
N VAL A 398 12.17 7.15 -8.30
CA VAL A 398 11.74 8.34 -9.06
C VAL A 398 12.89 9.34 -9.08
N PHE A 399 13.49 9.54 -10.25
CA PHE A 399 14.43 10.63 -10.50
C PHE A 399 13.68 11.96 -10.70
N GLY A 400 14.35 13.07 -10.39
CA GLY A 400 13.72 14.40 -10.46
C GLY A 400 12.58 14.57 -9.44
N ALA A 401 12.64 13.84 -8.33
CA ALA A 401 11.58 13.78 -7.32
C ALA A 401 11.18 15.15 -6.72
N THR A 402 12.11 16.10 -6.66
CA THR A 402 11.88 17.47 -6.17
C THR A 402 11.47 18.47 -7.27
N GLY A 403 11.41 18.00 -8.53
CA GLY A 403 10.97 18.75 -9.70
C GLY A 403 9.54 18.40 -10.12
N GLN A 404 9.02 19.12 -11.11
CA GLN A 404 7.61 19.09 -11.50
C GLN A 404 7.10 17.68 -11.89
N GLN A 405 7.82 16.97 -12.75
CA GLN A 405 7.43 15.63 -13.19
C GLN A 405 7.52 14.60 -12.06
N GLY A 406 8.66 14.54 -11.36
CA GLY A 406 8.89 13.54 -10.32
C GLY A 406 7.96 13.70 -9.12
N SER A 407 7.67 14.94 -8.70
CA SER A 407 6.69 15.19 -7.64
C SER A 407 5.30 14.74 -8.06
N SER A 408 4.89 15.02 -9.31
CA SER A 408 3.62 14.56 -9.87
C SER A 408 3.48 13.03 -9.82
N VAL A 409 4.54 12.30 -10.20
CA VAL A 409 4.56 10.83 -10.14
C VAL A 409 4.42 10.33 -8.70
N ILE A 410 5.16 10.92 -7.76
CA ILE A 410 5.12 10.56 -6.34
C ILE A 410 3.73 10.79 -5.77
N ASP A 411 3.19 12.01 -5.92
CA ASP A 411 1.88 12.36 -5.36
C ASP A 411 0.77 11.52 -6.01
N PHE A 412 0.84 11.24 -7.31
CA PHE A 412 -0.14 10.38 -7.97
C PHE A 412 -0.10 8.94 -7.43
N VAL A 413 1.08 8.33 -7.34
CA VAL A 413 1.22 6.93 -6.87
C VAL A 413 0.80 6.79 -5.42
N LEU A 414 1.08 7.77 -4.56
CA LEU A 414 0.63 7.77 -3.16
C LEU A 414 -0.89 7.85 -3.03
N ASN A 415 -1.55 8.61 -3.91
CA ASN A 415 -2.99 8.84 -3.85
C ASN A 415 -3.80 7.79 -4.63
N ASP A 416 -3.19 7.06 -5.58
CA ASP A 416 -3.85 5.95 -6.29
C ASP A 416 -3.92 4.70 -5.38
N THR A 417 -5.15 4.23 -5.13
CA THR A 417 -5.41 3.11 -4.20
C THR A 417 -4.82 1.77 -4.63
N GLU A 418 -4.58 1.58 -5.93
CA GLU A 418 -4.00 0.37 -6.49
C GLU A 418 -2.48 0.48 -6.48
N LEU A 419 -1.92 1.58 -6.99
CA LEU A 419 -0.48 1.74 -7.12
C LEU A 419 0.21 1.90 -5.76
N SER A 420 -0.41 2.58 -4.80
CA SER A 420 0.12 2.71 -3.42
C SER A 420 0.27 1.38 -2.68
N GLN A 421 -0.47 0.34 -3.08
CA GLN A 421 -0.34 -1.02 -2.52
C GLN A 421 0.68 -1.87 -3.28
N GLN A 422 0.97 -1.51 -4.54
CA GLN A 422 1.90 -2.23 -5.40
C GLN A 422 3.33 -1.69 -5.28
N PHE A 423 3.49 -0.39 -5.07
CA PHE A 423 4.78 0.29 -5.08
C PHE A 423 5.14 0.96 -3.76
N GLU A 424 6.36 0.71 -3.29
CA GLU A 424 7.06 1.57 -2.35
C GLU A 424 7.85 2.62 -3.12
N LEU A 425 7.70 3.89 -2.75
CA LEU A 425 8.35 4.99 -3.46
C LEU A 425 9.72 5.30 -2.87
N ARG A 426 10.71 5.43 -3.77
CA ARG A 426 12.05 5.93 -3.46
C ARG A 426 12.33 7.18 -4.29
N ALA A 427 12.30 8.34 -3.66
CA ALA A 427 12.68 9.61 -4.25
C ALA A 427 14.20 9.74 -4.34
N ILE A 428 14.72 9.96 -5.55
CA ILE A 428 16.16 10.14 -5.80
C ILE A 428 16.44 11.62 -5.97
N THR A 429 17.35 12.16 -5.14
CA THR A 429 17.78 13.57 -5.18
C THR A 429 19.28 13.68 -4.95
N ARG A 430 19.92 14.73 -5.48
CA ARG A 430 21.33 15.03 -5.22
C ARG A 430 21.54 15.56 -3.80
N ASP A 431 20.59 16.35 -3.32
CA ASP A 431 20.59 16.97 -2.01
C ASP A 431 19.36 16.49 -1.22
N VAL A 432 19.61 15.65 -0.22
CA VAL A 432 18.58 15.06 0.67
C VAL A 432 18.14 16.03 1.76
N ASP A 433 18.83 17.15 1.94
CA ASP A 433 18.59 18.11 3.01
C ASP A 433 17.97 19.43 2.53
N SER A 434 17.79 19.60 1.22
CA SER A 434 16.94 20.66 0.65
C SER A 434 15.53 20.64 1.22
N ASP A 435 14.87 21.80 1.30
CA ASP A 435 13.53 21.93 1.90
C ASP A 435 12.50 21.00 1.23
N LYS A 436 12.54 20.89 -0.11
CA LYS A 436 11.68 19.95 -0.85
C LYS A 436 11.98 18.49 -0.52
N ALA A 437 13.25 18.12 -0.35
CA ALA A 437 13.62 16.76 0.03
C ALA A 437 13.18 16.43 1.47
N ARG A 438 13.26 17.39 2.39
CA ARG A 438 12.76 17.24 3.77
C ARG A 438 11.24 16.99 3.81
N GLN A 439 10.47 17.73 3.02
CA GLN A 439 9.03 17.50 2.88
C GLN A 439 8.73 16.11 2.30
N LEU A 440 9.53 15.64 1.34
CA LEU A 440 9.37 14.29 0.79
C LEU A 440 9.70 13.17 1.80
N LYS A 441 10.66 13.38 2.71
CA LYS A 441 11.04 12.39 3.74
C LYS A 441 9.87 12.01 4.66
N GLU A 442 8.87 12.88 4.81
CA GLU A 442 7.66 12.59 5.60
C GLU A 442 6.72 11.59 4.91
N LYS A 443 6.83 11.45 3.58
CA LYS A 443 5.91 10.65 2.76
C LYS A 443 6.54 9.40 2.16
N VAL A 444 7.81 9.48 1.76
CA VAL A 444 8.50 8.45 0.97
C VAL A 444 9.95 8.29 1.38
N GLN A 445 10.58 7.19 0.98
CA GLN A 445 12.01 7.02 1.18
C GLN A 445 12.77 8.00 0.29
N VAL A 446 13.61 8.86 0.87
CA VAL A 446 14.48 9.77 0.10
C VAL A 446 15.90 9.25 0.15
N VAL A 447 16.53 9.06 -1.01
CA VAL A 447 17.89 8.53 -1.12
C VAL A 447 18.73 9.47 -1.99
N GLN A 448 19.98 9.67 -1.57
CA GLN A 448 20.93 10.44 -2.35
C GLN A 448 21.32 9.67 -3.62
N GLY A 449 21.23 10.33 -4.77
CA GLY A 449 21.72 9.80 -6.04
C GLY A 449 22.11 10.95 -6.96
N ASP A 450 23.36 10.91 -7.44
CA ASP A 450 23.88 11.84 -8.41
C ASP A 450 24.25 11.09 -9.68
N VAL A 451 23.73 11.57 -10.82
CA VAL A 451 23.98 11.00 -12.14
C VAL A 451 25.46 11.00 -12.53
N LEU A 452 26.23 11.93 -11.96
CA LEU A 452 27.67 12.03 -12.16
C LEU A 452 28.46 11.05 -11.28
N ASN A 453 27.82 10.44 -10.28
CA ASN A 453 28.44 9.48 -9.36
C ASN A 453 27.76 8.10 -9.45
N ARG A 454 28.36 7.21 -10.26
CA ARG A 454 27.86 5.84 -10.48
C ARG A 454 27.68 5.03 -9.18
N ALA A 455 28.55 5.21 -8.18
CA ALA A 455 28.43 4.49 -6.91
C ALA A 455 27.19 4.94 -6.12
N SER A 456 26.89 6.25 -6.15
CA SER A 456 25.66 6.78 -5.56
C SER A 456 24.42 6.24 -6.26
N LEU A 457 24.39 6.21 -7.60
CA LEU A 457 23.28 5.62 -8.36
C LEU A 457 23.10 4.13 -8.05
N SER A 458 24.20 3.38 -7.96
CA SER A 458 24.18 1.95 -7.68
C SER A 458 23.54 1.66 -6.31
N THR A 459 23.88 2.49 -5.31
CA THR A 459 23.29 2.41 -3.97
C THR A 459 21.81 2.81 -4.00
N ALA A 460 21.48 3.87 -4.71
CA ALA A 460 20.11 4.38 -4.79
C ALA A 460 19.16 3.40 -5.51
N LEU A 461 19.68 2.65 -6.49
CA LEU A 461 18.93 1.66 -7.27
C LEU A 461 18.97 0.23 -6.71
N THR A 462 19.59 0.01 -5.56
CA THR A 462 19.62 -1.33 -4.93
C THR A 462 18.21 -1.81 -4.57
N GLY A 463 17.83 -2.97 -5.11
CA GLY A 463 16.52 -3.61 -4.86
C GLY A 463 15.34 -2.93 -5.58
N VAL A 464 15.61 -2.01 -6.51
CA VAL A 464 14.59 -1.30 -7.28
C VAL A 464 14.01 -2.21 -8.36
N HIS A 465 12.68 -2.27 -8.47
CA HIS A 465 12.00 -3.01 -9.52
C HIS A 465 11.72 -2.11 -10.74
N THR A 466 11.18 -0.91 -10.51
CA THR A 466 10.85 0.04 -11.58
C THR A 466 11.57 1.36 -11.36
N VAL A 467 12.06 1.98 -12.43
CA VAL A 467 12.64 3.33 -12.42
C VAL A 467 11.78 4.26 -13.27
N PHE A 468 11.38 5.40 -12.72
CA PHE A 468 11.02 6.57 -13.52
C PHE A 468 12.26 7.47 -13.64
N ALA A 469 12.76 7.63 -14.85
CA ALA A 469 13.97 8.38 -15.15
C ALA A 469 13.66 9.63 -15.98
N MET A 470 14.31 10.73 -15.63
CA MET A 470 14.33 11.96 -16.39
C MET A 470 15.72 12.60 -16.27
N THR A 471 16.10 13.36 -17.28
CA THR A 471 17.37 14.11 -17.30
C THR A 471 17.09 15.61 -17.27
N THR A 472 17.97 16.35 -16.60
CA THR A 472 18.01 17.80 -16.68
C THR A 472 18.72 18.19 -17.98
N PRO A 473 18.18 19.16 -18.75
CA PRO A 473 18.86 19.67 -19.94
C PRO A 473 20.24 20.23 -19.59
N SER A 474 21.21 19.93 -20.46
CA SER A 474 22.53 20.57 -20.45
C SER A 474 22.59 21.64 -21.54
N PHE A 475 23.49 22.60 -21.41
CA PHE A 475 23.60 23.77 -22.30
C PHE A 475 25.05 24.04 -22.66
N GLY A 476 25.28 24.72 -23.79
CA GLY A 476 26.61 24.92 -24.37
C GLY A 476 27.05 23.83 -25.37
N PRO A 477 28.32 23.85 -25.81
CA PRO A 477 28.79 23.08 -26.99
C PRO A 477 28.60 21.57 -26.90
N ASP A 478 28.81 20.98 -25.72
CA ASP A 478 28.74 19.53 -25.50
C ASP A 478 27.41 19.10 -24.86
N ALA A 479 26.41 19.98 -24.86
CA ALA A 479 25.12 19.78 -24.18
C ALA A 479 24.45 18.44 -24.50
N LEU A 480 24.41 18.08 -25.79
CA LEU A 480 23.77 16.85 -26.25
C LEU A 480 24.44 15.63 -25.63
N ASP A 481 25.77 15.56 -25.68
CA ASP A 481 26.51 14.39 -25.21
C ASP A 481 26.55 14.33 -23.68
N ILE A 482 26.62 15.47 -22.97
CA ILE A 482 26.53 15.51 -21.51
C ILE A 482 25.19 14.93 -21.04
N GLU A 483 24.08 15.42 -21.61
CA GLU A 483 22.75 14.96 -21.22
C GLU A 483 22.51 13.49 -21.63
N TYR A 484 22.95 13.10 -22.83
CA TYR A 484 22.92 11.71 -23.28
C TYR A 484 23.68 10.80 -22.31
N ASN A 485 24.89 11.18 -21.90
CA ASN A 485 25.72 10.41 -20.97
C ASN A 485 25.07 10.29 -19.58
N ASN A 486 24.37 11.33 -19.11
CA ASN A 486 23.60 11.26 -17.86
C ASN A 486 22.46 10.23 -17.94
N GLY A 487 21.67 10.27 -19.02
CA GLY A 487 20.61 9.30 -19.25
C GLY A 487 21.13 7.87 -19.41
N LYS A 488 22.22 7.72 -20.17
CA LYS A 488 22.95 6.45 -20.34
C LYS A 488 23.44 5.91 -19.00
N ALA A 489 24.01 6.73 -18.14
CA ALA A 489 24.51 6.31 -16.83
C ALA A 489 23.38 5.77 -15.93
N ILE A 490 22.22 6.43 -15.91
CA ILE A 490 21.03 5.94 -15.18
C ILE A 490 20.62 4.55 -15.71
N ALA A 491 20.51 4.41 -17.03
CA ALA A 491 20.08 3.17 -17.66
C ALA A 491 21.07 2.01 -17.44
N ASP A 492 22.39 2.27 -17.59
CA ASP A 492 23.45 1.28 -17.35
C ASP A 492 23.41 0.76 -15.90
N VAL A 493 23.26 1.67 -14.94
CA VAL A 493 23.24 1.29 -13.52
C VAL A 493 21.94 0.55 -13.19
N ALA A 494 20.81 0.93 -13.79
CA ALA A 494 19.55 0.21 -13.65
C ALA A 494 19.68 -1.25 -14.14
N VAL A 495 20.28 -1.47 -15.32
CA VAL A 495 20.60 -2.83 -15.82
C VAL A 495 21.51 -3.57 -14.84
N GLY A 496 22.60 -2.93 -14.39
CA GLY A 496 23.55 -3.53 -13.46
C GLY A 496 22.96 -3.89 -12.09
N GLN A 497 21.91 -3.19 -11.65
CA GLN A 497 21.18 -3.46 -10.40
C GLN A 497 20.01 -4.43 -10.57
N GLY A 498 19.77 -4.93 -11.79
CA GLY A 498 18.68 -5.87 -12.08
C GLY A 498 17.29 -5.23 -12.06
N VAL A 499 17.18 -3.93 -12.38
CA VAL A 499 15.89 -3.25 -12.55
C VAL A 499 15.12 -3.91 -13.69
N GLU A 500 13.86 -4.27 -13.45
CA GLU A 500 13.02 -4.99 -14.41
C GLU A 500 12.37 -4.06 -15.44
N TYR A 501 12.05 -2.83 -15.03
CA TYR A 501 11.29 -1.88 -15.85
C TYR A 501 11.81 -0.45 -15.73
N ILE A 502 11.97 0.25 -16.86
CA ILE A 502 12.26 1.69 -16.88
C ILE A 502 11.18 2.47 -17.64
N ILE A 503 10.76 3.58 -17.07
CA ILE A 503 9.91 4.58 -17.71
C ILE A 503 10.77 5.82 -17.89
N PHE A 504 11.06 6.19 -19.14
CA PHE A 504 11.92 7.34 -19.43
C PHE A 504 11.13 8.51 -19.98
N SER A 505 11.35 9.70 -19.41
CA SER A 505 10.82 10.97 -19.89
C SER A 505 11.66 11.46 -21.09
N THR A 506 11.13 11.24 -22.29
CA THR A 506 11.78 11.48 -23.58
C THR A 506 11.25 12.77 -24.24
N LEU A 507 11.79 13.13 -25.40
CA LEU A 507 11.28 14.19 -26.26
C LEU A 507 11.42 13.79 -27.74
N PRO A 508 10.70 14.47 -28.68
CA PRO A 508 10.82 14.21 -30.11
C PRO A 508 12.26 14.31 -30.64
N ALA A 509 12.61 13.46 -31.61
CA ALA A 509 13.92 13.46 -32.25
C ALA A 509 14.02 14.58 -33.31
N VAL A 510 14.09 15.84 -32.89
CA VAL A 510 13.97 17.03 -33.74
C VAL A 510 14.89 16.98 -34.96
N ARG A 511 16.17 16.65 -34.78
CA ARG A 511 17.12 16.57 -35.90
C ARG A 511 16.77 15.48 -36.89
N GLN A 512 16.26 14.34 -36.42
CA GLN A 512 15.84 13.24 -37.30
C GLN A 512 14.54 13.57 -38.02
N MET A 513 13.54 14.08 -37.29
CA MET A 513 12.24 14.46 -37.85
C MET A 513 12.35 15.58 -38.87
N SER A 514 13.37 16.44 -38.70
CA SER A 514 13.62 17.57 -39.58
C SER A 514 14.61 17.32 -40.71
N ASP A 515 15.05 16.07 -40.92
CA ASP A 515 16.09 15.73 -41.90
C ASP A 515 17.37 16.58 -41.76
N GLY A 516 17.72 16.91 -40.51
CA GLY A 516 18.90 17.69 -40.16
C GLY A 516 18.76 19.21 -40.33
N ARG A 517 17.55 19.73 -40.62
CA ARG A 517 17.32 21.18 -40.76
C ARG A 517 17.47 21.94 -39.45
N TYR A 518 16.97 21.38 -38.34
CA TYR A 518 17.15 21.95 -37.01
C TYR A 518 18.15 21.10 -36.23
N THR A 519 19.18 21.75 -35.70
CA THR A 519 20.34 21.09 -35.06
C THR A 519 20.68 21.64 -33.69
N LYS A 520 20.07 22.77 -33.30
CA LYS A 520 20.33 23.48 -32.05
C LYS A 520 19.34 23.10 -30.96
N VAL A 521 18.32 22.30 -31.25
CA VAL A 521 17.36 21.77 -30.27
C VAL A 521 17.93 20.56 -29.51
N THR A 522 19.13 20.74 -28.96
CA THR A 522 19.95 19.66 -28.40
C THR A 522 19.30 18.89 -27.24
N PRO A 523 18.49 19.50 -26.33
CA PRO A 523 17.85 18.74 -25.26
C PRO A 523 16.82 17.73 -25.77
N PHE A 524 16.13 18.03 -26.87
CA PHE A 524 15.16 17.12 -27.48
C PHE A 524 15.90 15.91 -28.07
N ASP A 525 16.92 16.18 -28.90
CA ASP A 525 17.73 15.14 -29.52
C ASP A 525 18.48 14.28 -28.50
N ALA A 526 19.00 14.87 -27.42
CA ALA A 526 19.66 14.13 -26.35
C ALA A 526 18.72 13.11 -25.70
N LYS A 527 17.49 13.52 -25.37
CA LYS A 527 16.49 12.62 -24.78
C LYS A 527 16.04 11.54 -25.75
N ALA A 528 15.80 11.87 -27.02
CA ALA A 528 15.49 10.88 -28.05
C ALA A 528 16.63 9.85 -28.21
N LYS A 529 17.90 10.29 -28.17
CA LYS A 529 19.08 9.42 -28.21
C LYS A 529 19.17 8.51 -26.98
N VAL A 530 18.80 8.99 -25.79
CA VAL A 530 18.70 8.16 -24.57
C VAL A 530 17.58 7.13 -24.70
N GLU A 531 16.41 7.51 -25.21
CA GLU A 531 15.32 6.57 -25.48
C GLU A 531 15.79 5.45 -26.43
N GLN A 532 16.41 5.80 -27.55
CA GLN A 532 16.92 4.82 -28.51
C GLN A 532 17.92 3.87 -27.85
N TYR A 533 18.80 4.39 -26.97
CA TYR A 533 19.71 3.57 -26.19
C TYR A 533 18.97 2.59 -25.26
N ILE A 534 18.01 3.08 -24.49
CA ILE A 534 17.21 2.26 -23.55
C ILE A 534 16.45 1.15 -24.27
N ARG A 535 15.93 1.40 -25.47
CA ARG A 535 15.24 0.39 -26.29
C ARG A 535 16.12 -0.82 -26.64
N GLY A 536 17.44 -0.64 -26.69
CA GLY A 536 18.42 -1.70 -26.94
C GLY A 536 18.89 -2.47 -25.72
N LEU A 537 18.44 -2.10 -24.50
CA LEU A 537 18.90 -2.71 -23.26
C LEU A 537 18.09 -3.97 -22.87
N PRO A 538 18.67 -4.89 -22.08
CA PRO A 538 18.00 -6.12 -21.64
C PRO A 538 17.05 -5.90 -20.46
N LEU A 539 16.22 -4.85 -20.51
CA LEU A 539 15.15 -4.59 -19.54
C LEU A 539 13.88 -4.12 -20.26
N LYS A 540 12.71 -4.24 -19.62
CA LYS A 540 11.48 -3.71 -20.20
C LYS A 540 11.47 -2.19 -20.09
N SER A 541 10.98 -1.51 -21.11
CA SER A 541 10.93 -0.06 -21.12
C SER A 541 9.62 0.47 -21.67
N ALA A 542 9.20 1.64 -21.20
CA ALA A 542 8.19 2.48 -21.84
C ALA A 542 8.67 3.94 -21.79
N PHE A 543 8.09 4.78 -22.63
CA PHE A 543 8.52 6.16 -22.79
C PHE A 543 7.35 7.10 -22.59
N TYR A 544 7.62 8.23 -21.95
CA TYR A 544 6.67 9.32 -21.76
C TYR A 544 7.22 10.55 -22.47
N CYS A 545 6.51 11.03 -23.48
CA CYS A 545 6.89 12.16 -24.30
C CYS A 545 5.94 13.33 -24.00
N PRO A 546 6.26 14.19 -23.02
CA PRO A 546 5.40 15.31 -22.67
C PRO A 546 5.40 16.41 -23.73
N GLY A 547 4.27 17.10 -23.85
CA GLY A 547 4.14 18.40 -24.49
C GLY A 547 4.79 19.53 -23.68
N SER A 548 4.56 20.77 -24.11
CA SER A 548 5.06 21.94 -23.39
C SER A 548 4.30 22.15 -22.08
N PHE A 549 5.04 22.47 -21.02
CA PHE A 549 4.47 22.65 -19.70
C PHE A 549 3.74 23.99 -19.61
N MET A 550 2.52 23.98 -19.09
CA MET A 550 1.74 25.19 -18.81
C MET A 550 2.47 26.07 -17.79
N GLU A 551 3.20 25.45 -16.86
CA GLU A 551 4.06 26.12 -15.88
C GLU A 551 5.14 27.00 -16.52
N ASN A 552 5.56 26.71 -17.76
CA ASN A 552 6.60 27.49 -18.43
C ASN A 552 6.15 28.92 -18.76
N PHE A 553 4.85 29.17 -18.96
CA PHE A 553 4.34 30.52 -19.18
C PHE A 553 4.62 31.44 -17.99
N GLN A 554 4.59 30.90 -16.76
CA GLN A 554 4.88 31.65 -15.53
C GLN A 554 6.38 31.66 -15.22
N ALA A 555 7.08 30.56 -15.49
CA ALA A 555 8.49 30.41 -15.12
C ALA A 555 9.47 31.08 -16.10
N GLN A 556 9.07 31.30 -17.36
CA GLN A 556 9.94 31.80 -18.41
C GLN A 556 9.42 33.13 -18.96
N SER A 557 10.10 34.22 -18.62
CA SER A 557 9.68 35.58 -19.00
C SER A 557 9.61 35.83 -20.51
N PHE A 558 10.36 35.08 -21.32
CA PHE A 558 10.24 35.16 -22.78
C PHE A 558 8.98 34.47 -23.32
N LEU A 559 8.39 33.56 -22.54
CA LEU A 559 7.11 32.94 -22.89
C LEU A 559 5.90 33.79 -22.47
N ALA A 560 6.07 34.71 -21.52
CA ALA A 560 5.02 35.59 -21.04
C ALA A 560 4.70 36.72 -22.04
N PRO A 561 3.44 37.23 -22.06
CA PRO A 561 3.11 38.44 -22.79
C PRO A 561 3.89 39.65 -22.27
N ARG A 562 4.26 40.58 -23.16
CA ARG A 562 4.93 41.84 -22.80
C ARG A 562 4.04 43.04 -23.07
N LYS A 563 4.05 44.01 -22.17
CA LYS A 563 3.27 45.25 -22.31
C LYS A 563 3.83 46.11 -23.45
N ALA A 564 2.99 46.44 -24.43
CA ALA A 564 3.29 47.36 -25.50
C ALA A 564 3.03 48.82 -25.08
N SER A 565 3.55 49.77 -25.86
CA SER A 565 3.43 51.21 -25.57
C SER A 565 1.98 51.74 -25.61
N ASP A 566 1.08 51.04 -26.31
CA ASP A 566 -0.35 51.36 -26.39
C ASP A 566 -1.17 50.77 -25.23
N GLY A 567 -0.51 50.08 -24.29
CA GLY A 567 -1.15 49.44 -23.14
C GLY A 567 -1.71 48.04 -23.40
N THR A 568 -1.64 47.54 -24.64
CA THR A 568 -1.96 46.13 -24.95
C THR A 568 -0.85 45.20 -24.47
N TRP A 569 -1.18 43.95 -24.21
CA TRP A 569 -0.18 42.92 -23.92
C TRP A 569 0.06 42.08 -25.18
N VAL A 570 1.31 41.82 -25.51
CA VAL A 570 1.70 41.14 -26.75
C VAL A 570 2.42 39.84 -26.42
N LEU A 571 1.84 38.73 -26.84
CA LEU A 571 2.50 37.43 -26.90
C LEU A 571 3.17 37.30 -28.27
N SER A 572 4.48 37.05 -28.33
CA SER A 572 5.19 36.99 -29.63
C SER A 572 6.14 35.80 -29.76
N ARG A 573 6.16 35.19 -30.95
CA ARG A 573 7.02 34.05 -31.33
C ARG A 573 7.41 34.12 -32.81
N PRO A 574 8.43 33.37 -33.25
CA PRO A 574 8.79 33.26 -34.65
C PRO A 574 8.00 32.15 -35.34
N SER A 575 6.69 32.11 -35.15
CA SER A 575 5.81 31.11 -35.77
C SER A 575 4.45 31.71 -36.07
N SER A 576 3.72 31.17 -37.05
CA SER A 576 2.39 31.66 -37.40
C SER A 576 1.40 31.59 -36.23
N PRO A 577 0.37 32.44 -36.21
CA PRO A 577 -0.68 32.43 -35.17
C PRO A 577 -1.40 31.07 -35.05
N THR A 578 -1.50 30.34 -36.16
CA THR A 578 -2.13 29.02 -36.24
C THR A 578 -1.21 27.86 -35.89
N ALA A 579 0.09 28.11 -35.62
CA ALA A 579 1.01 27.05 -35.21
C ALA A 579 0.54 26.44 -33.87
N GLN A 580 0.52 25.12 -33.81
CA GLN A 580 -0.06 24.36 -32.69
C GLN A 580 1.01 23.90 -31.70
N LEU A 581 0.71 24.00 -30.42
CA LEU A 581 1.54 23.56 -29.31
C LEU A 581 0.76 22.61 -28.40
N PRO A 582 1.24 21.38 -28.15
CA PRO A 582 0.64 20.52 -27.13
C PRO A 582 0.96 21.07 -25.74
N LEU A 583 -0.06 21.28 -24.90
CA LEU A 583 0.11 21.74 -23.52
C LEU A 583 -0.29 20.68 -22.50
N LEU A 584 0.43 20.61 -21.38
CA LEU A 584 0.03 19.87 -20.18
C LEU A 584 0.41 20.60 -18.89
N SER A 585 -0.27 20.29 -17.79
CA SER A 585 0.21 20.63 -16.44
C SER A 585 1.19 19.55 -15.98
N ALA A 586 2.49 19.84 -15.94
CA ALA A 586 3.50 18.86 -15.57
C ALA A 586 3.31 18.35 -14.13
N VAL A 587 2.97 19.24 -13.21
CA VAL A 587 2.77 18.93 -11.78
C VAL A 587 1.48 18.16 -11.57
N SER A 588 0.40 18.50 -12.27
CA SER A 588 -0.91 17.86 -12.05
C SER A 588 -1.10 16.56 -12.84
N ASP A 589 -0.51 16.45 -14.04
CA ASP A 589 -0.91 15.43 -15.01
C ASP A 589 0.16 14.38 -15.31
N THR A 590 1.46 14.67 -15.13
CA THR A 590 2.52 13.69 -15.43
C THR A 590 2.27 12.35 -14.70
N GLY A 591 1.93 12.41 -13.42
CA GLY A 591 1.60 11.23 -12.63
C GLY A 591 0.43 10.40 -13.19
N LYS A 592 -0.56 11.03 -13.84
CA LYS A 592 -1.72 10.34 -14.44
C LYS A 592 -1.30 9.49 -15.65
N PHE A 593 -0.36 9.99 -16.45
CA PHE A 593 0.20 9.24 -17.59
C PHE A 593 1.14 8.13 -17.12
N ILE A 594 2.07 8.44 -16.21
CA ILE A 594 3.00 7.43 -15.67
C ILE A 594 2.25 6.35 -14.88
N GLY A 595 1.22 6.73 -14.13
CA GLY A 595 0.34 5.81 -13.41
C GLY A 595 -0.35 4.80 -14.32
N ALA A 596 -0.74 5.20 -15.54
CA ALA A 596 -1.29 4.26 -16.52
C ALA A 596 -0.25 3.21 -16.95
N ILE A 597 0.99 3.62 -17.17
CA ILE A 597 2.11 2.72 -17.50
C ILE A 597 2.39 1.77 -16.33
N LEU A 598 2.43 2.28 -15.10
CA LEU A 598 2.70 1.49 -13.90
C LEU A 598 1.63 0.44 -13.61
N ALA A 599 0.36 0.74 -13.92
CA ALA A 599 -0.75 -0.16 -13.69
C ALA A 599 -0.83 -1.34 -14.68
N ASP A 600 -0.34 -1.15 -15.90
CA ASP A 600 -0.37 -2.17 -16.96
C ASP A 600 0.93 -2.17 -17.78
N PRO A 601 2.09 -2.49 -17.17
CA PRO A 601 3.39 -2.33 -17.80
C PRO A 601 3.54 -3.16 -19.09
N ASP A 602 2.91 -4.34 -19.17
CA ASP A 602 3.00 -5.17 -20.37
C ASP A 602 2.23 -4.55 -21.55
N LYS A 603 1.13 -3.82 -21.32
CA LYS A 603 0.40 -3.09 -22.37
C LYS A 603 1.22 -1.96 -22.99
N TYR A 604 2.10 -1.34 -22.21
CA TYR A 604 2.89 -0.17 -22.61
C TYR A 604 4.36 -0.48 -22.92
N GLN A 605 4.78 -1.74 -22.81
CA GLN A 605 6.14 -2.14 -23.15
C GLN A 605 6.49 -1.72 -24.58
N GLY A 606 7.62 -1.04 -24.72
CA GLY A 606 8.15 -0.49 -25.97
C GLY A 606 7.40 0.71 -26.53
N LYS A 607 6.31 1.18 -25.90
CA LYS A 607 5.48 2.28 -26.43
C LYS A 607 5.92 3.64 -25.89
N THR A 608 5.61 4.68 -26.67
CA THR A 608 5.79 6.08 -26.28
C THR A 608 4.42 6.72 -26.05
N PHE A 609 4.26 7.33 -24.87
CA PHE A 609 3.02 7.93 -24.43
C PHE A 609 3.13 9.46 -24.56
N HIS A 610 2.47 10.02 -25.57
CA HIS A 610 2.53 11.45 -25.89
C HIS A 610 1.61 12.25 -24.98
N GLY A 611 2.15 12.72 -23.87
CA GLY A 611 1.39 13.40 -22.82
C GLY A 611 1.08 14.83 -23.19
N ALA A 612 -0.19 15.12 -23.48
CA ALA A 612 -0.72 16.47 -23.56
C ALA A 612 -2.22 16.44 -23.22
N THR A 613 -2.80 17.59 -22.88
CA THR A 613 -4.25 17.72 -22.75
C THR A 613 -4.90 17.93 -24.11
N ALA A 614 -4.36 18.85 -24.90
CA ALA A 614 -4.79 19.17 -26.26
C ALA A 614 -3.67 19.91 -27.01
N LEU A 615 -3.88 20.10 -28.31
CA LEU A 615 -3.12 21.05 -29.13
C LEU A 615 -3.80 22.42 -29.06
N TYR A 616 -3.02 23.47 -28.83
CA TYR A 616 -3.49 24.85 -28.80
C TYR A 616 -2.74 25.67 -29.84
N THR A 617 -3.44 26.44 -30.65
CA THR A 617 -2.86 27.50 -31.48
C THR A 617 -2.37 28.64 -30.61
N TRP A 618 -1.45 29.46 -31.13
CA TRP A 618 -1.02 30.65 -30.38
C TRP A 618 -2.13 31.68 -30.19
N GLU A 619 -3.07 31.77 -31.12
CA GLU A 619 -4.28 32.60 -30.98
C GLU A 619 -5.16 32.13 -29.82
N GLU A 620 -5.40 30.82 -29.71
CA GLU A 620 -6.12 30.24 -28.57
C GLU A 620 -5.38 30.48 -27.25
N VAL A 621 -4.05 30.28 -27.22
CA VAL A 621 -3.24 30.59 -26.03
C VAL A 621 -3.38 32.05 -25.61
N ALA A 622 -3.31 33.00 -26.56
CA ALA A 622 -3.48 34.43 -26.27
C ALA A 622 -4.90 34.76 -25.81
N ALA A 623 -5.93 34.12 -26.38
CA ALA A 623 -7.32 34.29 -25.98
C ALA A 623 -7.56 33.78 -24.55
N ILE A 624 -7.09 32.57 -24.23
CA ILE A 624 -7.22 31.96 -22.90
C ILE A 624 -6.48 32.80 -21.84
N LEU A 625 -5.26 33.27 -22.13
CA LEU A 625 -4.55 34.17 -21.24
C LEU A 625 -5.28 35.52 -21.07
N SER A 626 -5.91 36.03 -22.13
CA SER A 626 -6.68 37.29 -22.06
C SER A 626 -7.86 37.15 -21.11
N GLU A 627 -8.61 36.05 -21.22
CA GLU A 627 -9.74 35.74 -20.35
C GLU A 627 -9.29 35.58 -18.90
N ALA A 628 -8.25 34.78 -18.66
CA ALA A 628 -7.74 34.51 -17.31
C ALA A 628 -7.20 35.76 -16.60
N THR A 629 -6.64 36.71 -17.34
CA THR A 629 -6.03 37.93 -16.77
C THR A 629 -6.97 39.14 -16.78
N GLY A 630 -8.07 39.09 -17.54
CA GLY A 630 -8.93 40.23 -17.79
C GLY A 630 -8.24 41.37 -18.57
N LYS A 631 -7.12 41.10 -19.24
CA LYS A 631 -6.37 42.05 -20.07
C LYS A 631 -6.39 41.61 -21.52
N THR A 632 -6.45 42.55 -22.45
CA THR A 632 -6.32 42.25 -23.87
C THR A 632 -4.89 41.81 -24.19
N ILE A 633 -4.72 40.52 -24.48
CA ILE A 633 -3.47 39.93 -24.98
C ILE A 633 -3.65 39.58 -26.45
N VAL A 634 -2.78 40.12 -27.30
CA VAL A 634 -2.76 39.81 -28.74
C VAL A 634 -1.54 38.98 -29.08
N TYR A 635 -1.70 38.04 -30.00
CA TYR A 635 -0.57 37.31 -30.54
C TYR A 635 0.04 38.08 -31.73
N LYS A 636 1.37 38.10 -31.79
CA LYS A 636 2.13 38.70 -32.89
C LYS A 636 3.26 37.78 -33.33
N GLU A 637 3.21 37.33 -34.57
CA GLU A 637 4.37 36.73 -35.22
C GLU A 637 5.48 37.77 -35.41
N VAL A 638 6.71 37.39 -35.08
CA VAL A 638 7.89 38.24 -35.22
C VAL A 638 8.99 37.52 -36.01
N PRO A 639 9.84 38.24 -36.76
CA PRO A 639 10.99 37.62 -37.41
C PRO A 639 11.93 36.92 -36.40
N ASP A 640 12.60 35.85 -36.82
CA ASP A 640 13.51 35.09 -35.97
C ASP A 640 14.58 35.98 -35.30
N ASP A 641 15.14 36.93 -36.03
CA ASP A 641 16.17 37.83 -35.50
C ASP A 641 15.64 38.74 -34.38
N ASP A 642 14.38 39.17 -34.47
CA ASP A 642 13.77 40.00 -33.43
C ASP A 642 13.39 39.16 -32.21
N PHE A 643 12.91 37.94 -32.43
CA PHE A 643 12.68 36.99 -31.34
C PHE A 643 13.98 36.67 -30.58
N LYS A 644 15.05 36.34 -31.30
CA LYS A 644 16.37 36.01 -30.72
C LYS A 644 16.95 37.15 -29.90
N LYS A 645 16.83 38.41 -30.34
CA LYS A 645 17.26 39.58 -29.55
C LYS A 645 16.57 39.70 -28.19
N GLY A 646 15.35 39.15 -28.07
CA GLY A 646 14.57 39.16 -26.84
C GLY A 646 14.96 38.08 -25.83
N LEU A 647 15.87 37.18 -26.19
CA LEU A 647 16.31 36.04 -25.38
C LEU A 647 17.71 36.28 -24.82
N ALA A 648 17.86 36.13 -23.51
CA ALA A 648 19.16 36.23 -22.83
C ALA A 648 19.95 34.90 -22.85
N PHE A 649 19.31 33.80 -23.23
CA PHE A 649 19.84 32.46 -23.07
C PHE A 649 19.40 31.56 -24.23
N GLU A 650 20.37 30.94 -24.90
CA GLU A 650 20.20 29.96 -25.98
C GLU A 650 19.20 30.40 -27.10
N PRO A 651 19.41 31.58 -27.72
CA PRO A 651 18.44 32.15 -28.65
C PRO A 651 18.18 31.28 -29.88
N GLU A 652 19.21 30.65 -30.44
CA GLU A 652 19.10 29.79 -31.62
C GLU A 652 18.26 28.55 -31.32
N MET A 653 18.47 27.91 -30.16
CA MET A 653 17.71 26.73 -29.77
C MET A 653 16.22 27.04 -29.69
N PHE A 654 15.82 28.12 -29.02
CA PHE A 654 14.40 28.46 -28.88
C PHE A 654 13.77 28.89 -30.21
N SER A 655 14.48 29.65 -31.04
CA SER A 655 14.01 30.01 -32.39
C SER A 655 13.78 28.75 -33.25
N GLU A 656 14.77 27.85 -33.32
CA GLU A 656 14.61 26.57 -34.04
C GLU A 656 13.49 25.70 -33.46
N THR A 657 13.28 25.73 -32.14
CA THR A 657 12.21 24.98 -31.47
C THR A 657 10.83 25.41 -31.95
N PHE A 658 10.55 26.72 -32.01
CA PHE A 658 9.25 27.22 -32.48
C PHE A 658 9.04 27.00 -33.98
N ARG A 659 10.10 27.14 -34.79
CA ARG A 659 10.06 26.82 -36.22
C ARG A 659 9.80 25.33 -36.45
N PHE A 660 10.41 24.46 -35.65
CA PHE A 660 10.14 23.03 -35.67
C PHE A 660 8.67 22.72 -35.35
N TYR A 661 8.08 23.37 -34.35
CA TYR A 661 6.67 23.15 -34.01
C TYR A 661 5.73 23.52 -35.15
N GLU A 662 6.02 24.61 -35.86
CA GLU A 662 5.24 25.06 -37.01
C GLU A 662 5.39 24.10 -38.19
N GLU A 663 6.62 23.75 -38.57
CA GLU A 663 6.87 23.03 -39.81
C GLU A 663 6.64 21.51 -39.72
N PHE A 664 6.92 20.91 -38.56
CA PHE A 664 6.87 19.46 -38.38
C PHE A 664 5.80 18.99 -37.41
N LYS A 665 5.15 19.91 -36.70
CA LYS A 665 4.27 19.65 -35.54
C LYS A 665 5.03 18.96 -34.40
N TYR A 666 4.81 19.39 -33.16
CA TYR A 666 5.58 18.93 -32.00
C TYR A 666 5.71 17.39 -31.92
N PHE A 667 4.62 16.64 -32.09
CA PHE A 667 4.62 15.17 -32.10
C PHE A 667 4.56 14.54 -33.50
N GLY A 668 4.70 15.33 -34.57
CA GLY A 668 4.48 14.87 -35.95
C GLY A 668 3.04 15.00 -36.43
N THR A 669 2.76 14.45 -37.61
CA THR A 669 1.48 14.62 -38.32
C THR A 669 0.28 14.05 -37.58
N ASP A 670 0.48 12.98 -36.82
CA ASP A 670 -0.58 12.22 -36.14
C ASP A 670 -0.77 12.66 -34.67
N ALA A 671 -0.29 13.87 -34.33
CA ALA A 671 -0.27 14.38 -32.96
C ALA A 671 -1.65 14.35 -32.28
N GLU A 672 -2.72 14.70 -33.01
CA GLU A 672 -4.09 14.70 -32.49
C GLU A 672 -4.52 13.31 -32.02
N ASP A 673 -4.32 12.28 -32.85
CA ASP A 673 -4.67 10.90 -32.52
C ASP A 673 -3.83 10.35 -31.37
N MET A 674 -2.53 10.69 -31.35
CA MET A 674 -1.62 10.29 -30.28
C MET A 674 -2.03 10.90 -28.93
N ILE A 675 -2.40 12.18 -28.91
CA ILE A 675 -2.86 12.88 -27.72
C ILE A 675 -4.23 12.35 -27.28
N ALA A 676 -5.18 12.20 -28.20
CA ALA A 676 -6.51 11.66 -27.89
C ALA A 676 -6.40 10.25 -27.29
N TRP A 677 -5.51 9.41 -27.84
CA TRP A 677 -5.21 8.12 -27.25
C TRP A 677 -4.57 8.25 -25.87
N ALA A 678 -3.63 9.18 -25.68
CA ALA A 678 -2.98 9.39 -24.39
C ALA A 678 -3.96 9.83 -23.30
N VAL A 679 -4.76 10.85 -23.57
CA VAL A 679 -5.80 11.37 -22.66
C VAL A 679 -6.79 10.27 -22.29
N LYS A 680 -7.26 9.49 -23.27
CA LYS A 680 -8.20 8.38 -23.02
C LYS A 680 -7.63 7.28 -22.12
N ASN A 681 -6.31 7.09 -22.14
CA ASN A 681 -5.63 6.04 -21.38
C ASN A 681 -4.98 6.53 -20.09
N ALA A 682 -4.91 7.84 -19.86
CA ALA A 682 -4.42 8.41 -18.60
C ALA A 682 -5.31 7.98 -17.43
N ARG A 683 -4.71 7.79 -16.25
CA ARG A 683 -5.47 7.44 -15.03
C ARG A 683 -6.03 8.70 -14.37
N GLY A 684 -7.13 9.19 -14.90
CA GLY A 684 -7.84 10.37 -14.41
C GLY A 684 -7.96 11.45 -15.48
N ARG A 685 -8.78 12.47 -15.20
CA ARG A 685 -8.98 13.61 -16.11
C ARG A 685 -7.74 14.51 -16.08
N VAL A 686 -7.19 14.84 -17.24
CA VAL A 686 -6.09 15.80 -17.39
C VAL A 686 -6.60 17.24 -17.35
N SER A 687 -5.78 18.18 -16.90
CA SER A 687 -6.18 19.58 -16.74
C SER A 687 -6.10 20.33 -18.07
N SER A 688 -7.15 21.06 -18.43
CA SER A 688 -7.12 22.04 -19.53
C SER A 688 -6.26 23.25 -19.17
N PHE A 689 -5.94 24.09 -20.16
CA PHE A 689 -5.12 25.28 -19.91
C PHE A 689 -5.87 26.31 -19.06
N GLU A 690 -7.17 26.46 -19.30
CA GLU A 690 -8.10 27.27 -18.54
C GLU A 690 -8.13 26.85 -17.07
N GLU A 691 -8.35 25.55 -16.79
CA GLU A 691 -8.35 25.03 -15.42
C GLU A 691 -7.01 25.17 -14.72
N PHE A 692 -5.90 25.07 -15.47
CA PHE A 692 -4.58 25.34 -14.93
C PHE A 692 -4.45 26.80 -14.48
N LEU A 693 -4.91 27.75 -15.29
CA LEU A 693 -4.87 29.18 -14.98
C LEU A 693 -5.84 29.59 -13.87
N GLU A 694 -7.00 28.92 -13.75
CA GLU A 694 -7.90 29.09 -12.60
C GLU A 694 -7.21 28.66 -11.29
N ALA A 695 -6.51 27.53 -11.31
CA ALA A 695 -5.79 27.01 -10.15
C ALA A 695 -4.49 27.79 -9.85
N HIS A 696 -3.87 28.38 -10.88
CA HIS A 696 -2.62 29.13 -10.79
C HIS A 696 -2.77 30.47 -11.53
N PRO A 697 -3.44 31.47 -10.92
CA PRO A 697 -3.72 32.74 -11.57
C PRO A 697 -2.46 33.39 -12.17
N PHE A 698 -2.53 33.70 -13.46
CA PHE A 698 -1.42 34.32 -14.19
C PHE A 698 -1.30 35.80 -13.83
N GLN A 699 -0.10 36.23 -13.45
CA GLN A 699 0.18 37.64 -13.19
C GLN A 699 1.00 38.21 -14.34
N LEU A 700 0.47 39.26 -14.96
CA LEU A 700 1.15 40.00 -16.03
C LEU A 700 2.12 41.06 -15.46
N GLU A 701 1.87 41.54 -14.24
CA GLU A 701 2.61 42.63 -13.58
C GLU A 701 3.52 42.15 -12.47
#